data_AF-A0A2E6A710-F1
#
_entry.id   AF-A0A2E6A710-F1
#
_cell.length_a   1.000
_cell.length_b   1.000
_cell.length_c   1.000
_cell.angle_alpha   90.00
_cell.angle_beta   90.00
_cell.angle_gamma   90.00
#
_symmetry.space_group_name_H-M   'P 1'
#
loop_
_entity.id
_entity.type
_entity.pdbx_description
1 polymer ?
#
loop_
_entity_poly.entity_id
_entity_poly.type
_entity_poly.pdbx_seq_one_letter_code
_entity_poly.pdbx_strand_id
1 'polypeptide(L)'
;MNDGVKDDLTIEPIAFVRATGATTRGPWFKPLPVAVGVVALGLATLVFLMLSAKAVRIELTPAPDTVEITRGFSYELGGRRLMLPGGYSFRATAAGHEVLEADFEVGDAADQTVAYTFTRLPGILTLRSEPVVGAEVFVDQKNVGITPLTMDAIAPGLHDVSVRAPRYLPYDTEIDIEGMRVEQTLDVNLAPGWGNFAFESTPPGADILVDDDVVGKTPMVVELMAGRHSVALRKAGYKHWSSEYTARAGDDETVPNVTLIVADGTASIRSQPAGANVRINDAYRGQTPLDLVLAPGADYRLELSRAGYEKVSRRFTIVPENDMLLNLRLAPVVGTINLIAEPAGAQLTIDGAPRALPTTGSLRLSLPAKEHTLRLSLEGYAPYEAVVTPRPGLAQQLIVNLKTEAEAEAARIPQQITSVLGQELRLVLPGSLKMGAGRREPGRRANEIEKDAVLTRAFYIGVTEVTNDQFAKFDPNHDSGAIGRSLLSQGERPVVNLSWDQAVRFCNWLSENEELSPAYERNRDGQWVLASPATTGYRLPTEAEWAFSARYAGPTSRFPWGDTMPPPANSANYADETAAGMVPYHIVGYTDTFRGPAPAASFDANPLGLHDLAGNVAEWIHDYYSADRVREPLTNPRGPEAGEFHVIRGSSFMHGRFSELRWTYRDYGAEPRPDVGFRIARYVE
;
A
#
# COMPACT_ATOMS: atom_id res chain seq x y z
N MET A 1 -83.93 21.29 81.44
CA MET A 1 -85.06 20.74 80.65
C MET A 1 -84.98 19.22 80.64
N ASN A 2 -85.60 18.48 81.57
CA ASN A 2 -86.49 18.89 82.66
C ASN A 2 -85.87 18.38 83.98
N ASP A 3 -85.53 19.22 84.95
CA ASP A 3 -86.37 20.13 85.72
C ASP A 3 -87.50 19.44 86.48
N GLY A 4 -87.32 19.40 87.79
CA GLY A 4 -88.33 19.98 88.66
C GLY A 4 -88.76 19.11 89.83
N VAL A 5 -89.36 19.67 90.88
CA VAL A 5 -89.76 21.06 91.11
C VAL A 5 -90.37 21.07 92.53
N LYS A 6 -90.10 22.15 93.29
CA LYS A 6 -90.96 22.91 94.22
C LYS A 6 -91.67 22.19 95.39
N ASP A 7 -91.49 22.65 96.63
CA ASP A 7 -91.95 23.91 97.25
C ASP A 7 -93.46 23.97 97.54
N ASP A 8 -93.75 24.55 98.71
CA ASP A 8 -94.97 25.25 99.18
C ASP A 8 -95.80 24.53 100.26
N LEU A 9 -96.36 25.13 101.32
CA LEU A 9 -96.39 26.48 101.92
C LEU A 9 -97.31 26.37 103.17
N THR A 10 -96.96 27.03 104.29
CA THR A 10 -97.76 27.82 105.30
C THR A 10 -99.21 27.44 105.73
N ILE A 11 -99.80 27.65 106.94
CA ILE A 11 -99.55 28.32 108.26
C ILE A 11 -100.61 27.83 109.33
N GLU A 12 -100.18 27.71 110.61
CA GLU A 12 -100.78 27.74 112.00
C GLU A 12 -102.29 27.54 112.33
N PRO A 13 -102.71 26.85 113.45
CA PRO A 13 -102.52 27.25 114.87
C PRO A 13 -102.33 26.14 115.98
N ILE A 14 -101.97 26.62 117.19
CA ILE A 14 -101.65 26.08 118.56
C ILE A 14 -102.71 25.15 119.23
N ALA A 15 -102.49 24.26 120.24
CA ALA A 15 -101.38 23.87 121.14
C ALA A 15 -101.64 22.46 121.79
N PHE A 16 -100.61 21.72 122.22
CA PHE A 16 -100.64 20.82 123.40
C PHE A 16 -99.21 20.47 123.89
N VAL A 17 -99.03 20.40 125.21
CA VAL A 17 -97.78 20.13 125.94
C VAL A 17 -97.74 18.69 126.47
N ARG A 18 -96.56 18.05 126.47
CA ARG A 18 -96.17 17.18 127.59
C ARG A 18 -94.67 17.28 127.92
N ALA A 19 -94.40 17.48 129.20
CA ALA A 19 -93.12 17.35 129.89
C ALA A 19 -92.70 15.86 129.98
N THR A 20 -91.44 15.46 130.17
CA THR A 20 -90.58 15.68 131.34
C THR A 20 -89.15 15.16 131.09
N GLY A 21 -88.14 15.78 131.72
CA GLY A 21 -87.11 15.08 132.48
C GLY A 21 -85.93 14.43 131.73
N ALA A 22 -84.76 15.10 131.78
CA ALA A 22 -83.49 14.55 132.27
C ALA A 22 -82.37 15.59 132.07
N THR A 23 -81.94 16.21 133.17
CA THR A 23 -80.64 16.87 133.28
C THR A 23 -79.52 15.83 133.13
N THR A 24 -78.78 15.82 132.02
CA THR A 24 -77.52 15.08 131.92
C THR A 24 -76.37 16.01 132.34
N ARG A 25 -75.93 15.85 133.60
CA ARG A 25 -74.60 16.32 134.04
C ARG A 25 -73.55 15.38 133.46
N GLY A 26 -72.60 15.89 132.68
CA GLY A 26 -71.39 15.16 132.29
C GLY A 26 -70.50 15.98 131.35
N PRO A 27 -69.18 16.04 131.61
CA PRO A 27 -68.61 16.78 132.71
C PRO A 27 -68.04 18.11 132.24
N TRP A 28 -67.97 19.04 133.19
CA TRP A 28 -67.24 20.29 133.13
C TRP A 28 -65.74 19.99 132.92
N PHE A 29 -65.29 19.81 131.67
CA PHE A 29 -63.87 19.85 131.34
C PHE A 29 -63.45 21.31 131.21
N LYS A 30 -62.68 21.77 132.19
CA LYS A 30 -61.91 23.02 132.07
C LYS A 30 -61.12 22.95 130.73
N PRO A 31 -61.05 24.01 129.91
CA PRO A 31 -60.29 23.97 128.65
C PRO A 31 -58.78 23.78 128.87
N LEU A 32 -58.30 23.88 130.12
CA LEU A 32 -56.91 23.69 130.48
C LEU A 32 -56.42 22.23 130.33
N PRO A 33 -57.06 21.17 130.86
CA PRO A 33 -56.62 19.77 130.65
C PRO A 33 -56.77 19.23 129.22
N VAL A 34 -57.71 19.72 128.39
CA VAL A 34 -57.80 19.31 126.98
C VAL A 34 -56.78 20.07 126.13
N ALA A 35 -56.58 21.37 126.38
CA ALA A 35 -55.47 22.11 125.77
C ALA A 35 -54.11 21.55 126.23
N VAL A 36 -53.94 21.18 127.51
CA VAL A 36 -52.74 20.49 128.02
C VAL A 36 -52.63 19.09 127.47
N GLY A 37 -53.72 18.37 127.23
CA GLY A 37 -53.71 17.05 126.59
C GLY A 37 -53.34 17.11 125.11
N VAL A 38 -53.82 18.12 124.38
CA VAL A 38 -53.44 18.37 122.98
C VAL A 38 -52.02 18.92 122.89
N VAL A 39 -51.59 19.76 123.83
CA VAL A 39 -50.21 20.24 123.94
C VAL A 39 -49.28 19.11 124.37
N ALA A 40 -49.68 18.21 125.27
CA ALA A 40 -48.89 17.07 125.71
C ALA A 40 -48.85 15.96 124.66
N LEU A 41 -49.94 15.72 123.93
CA LEU A 41 -49.94 14.83 122.77
C LEU A 41 -49.10 15.45 121.65
N GLY A 42 -49.21 16.76 121.41
CA GLY A 42 -48.35 17.51 120.50
C GLY A 42 -46.88 17.40 120.89
N LEU A 43 -46.53 17.61 122.16
CA LEU A 43 -45.18 17.46 122.71
C LEU A 43 -44.70 16.00 122.63
N ALA A 44 -45.54 15.02 122.93
CA ALA A 44 -45.19 13.60 122.85
C ALA A 44 -44.96 13.16 121.39
N THR A 45 -45.79 13.64 120.46
CA THR A 45 -45.63 13.38 119.02
C THR A 45 -44.37 14.07 118.50
N LEU A 46 -44.08 15.29 118.98
CA LEU A 46 -42.88 16.04 118.63
C LEU A 46 -41.61 15.40 119.21
N VAL A 47 -41.66 14.90 120.45
CA VAL A 47 -40.57 14.12 121.07
C VAL A 47 -40.38 12.78 120.34
N PHE A 48 -41.45 12.07 119.98
CA PHE A 48 -41.37 10.85 119.18
C PHE A 48 -40.73 11.12 117.82
N LEU A 49 -41.15 12.19 117.15
CA LEU A 49 -40.58 12.59 115.86
C LEU A 49 -39.10 13.00 116.01
N MET A 50 -38.72 13.71 117.07
CA MET A 50 -37.31 14.04 117.34
C MET A 50 -36.45 12.82 117.69
N LEU A 51 -37.02 11.78 118.31
CA LEU A 51 -36.29 10.55 118.68
C LEU A 51 -36.23 9.51 117.55
N SER A 52 -37.20 9.52 116.61
CA SER A 52 -37.35 8.50 115.56
C SER A 52 -37.03 8.99 114.15
N ALA A 53 -37.06 10.31 113.87
CA ALA A 53 -36.71 10.83 112.56
C ALA A 53 -35.20 10.73 112.30
N LYS A 54 -34.86 10.52 111.03
CA LYS A 54 -33.50 10.50 110.49
C LYS A 54 -33.24 11.80 109.74
N ALA A 55 -32.02 12.30 109.82
CA ALA A 55 -31.62 13.47 109.06
C ALA A 55 -31.25 13.04 107.63
N VAL A 56 -31.95 13.57 106.63
CA VAL A 56 -31.70 13.27 105.21
C VAL A 56 -31.31 14.55 104.49
N ARG A 57 -30.22 14.48 103.72
CA ARG A 57 -29.80 15.53 102.79
C ARG A 57 -30.10 15.09 101.36
N ILE A 58 -30.84 15.92 100.63
CA ILE A 58 -31.07 15.72 99.20
C ILE A 58 -30.11 16.66 98.47
N GLU A 59 -29.08 16.11 97.83
CA GLU A 59 -28.11 16.86 97.04
C GLU A 59 -28.52 16.84 95.56
N LEU A 60 -28.90 17.99 95.03
CA LEU A 60 -29.27 18.15 93.63
C LEU A 60 -28.22 18.99 92.91
N THR A 61 -27.81 18.54 91.72
CA THR A 61 -26.83 19.25 90.87
C THR A 61 -27.47 19.60 89.52
N PRO A 62 -27.56 20.88 89.12
CA PRO A 62 -27.25 22.10 89.89
C PRO A 62 -28.24 22.32 91.06
N ALA A 63 -27.99 23.36 91.85
CA ALA A 63 -28.87 23.72 92.97
C ALA A 63 -30.31 23.96 92.47
N PRO A 64 -31.32 23.40 93.14
CA PRO A 64 -32.71 23.47 92.72
C PRO A 64 -33.33 24.83 93.07
N ASP A 65 -34.28 25.28 92.24
CA ASP A 65 -35.13 26.44 92.56
C ASP A 65 -36.20 26.06 93.60
N THR A 66 -36.78 24.86 93.47
CA THR A 66 -37.74 24.31 94.42
C THR A 66 -37.52 22.82 94.64
N VAL A 67 -37.76 22.35 95.87
CA VAL A 67 -37.77 20.91 96.23
C VAL A 67 -38.96 20.61 97.13
N GLU A 68 -39.94 19.92 96.58
CA GLU A 68 -41.16 19.52 97.26
C GLU A 68 -41.15 18.00 97.50
N ILE A 69 -41.42 17.57 98.74
CA ILE A 69 -41.68 16.15 99.00
C ILE A 69 -43.13 15.88 98.66
N THR A 70 -43.37 15.13 97.60
CA THR A 70 -44.71 14.82 97.09
C THR A 70 -45.33 13.64 97.83
N ARG A 71 -44.52 12.79 98.46
CA ARG A 71 -44.96 11.63 99.23
C ARG A 71 -44.10 11.41 100.48
N GLY A 72 -44.76 11.27 101.63
CA GLY A 72 -44.14 11.07 102.94
C GLY A 72 -44.08 12.37 103.77
N PHE A 73 -43.99 12.25 105.10
CA PHE A 73 -43.87 13.40 105.99
C PHE A 73 -42.40 13.82 106.12
N SER A 74 -42.10 15.08 105.82
CA SER A 74 -40.77 15.64 106.03
C SER A 74 -40.85 17.00 106.71
N TYR A 75 -39.87 17.30 107.56
CA TYR A 75 -39.73 18.61 108.19
C TYR A 75 -38.31 19.13 108.01
N GLU A 76 -38.16 20.36 107.52
CA GLU A 76 -36.85 20.94 107.25
C GLU A 76 -36.28 21.63 108.49
N LEU A 77 -35.07 21.23 108.90
CA LEU A 77 -34.36 21.77 110.05
C LEU A 77 -32.86 21.86 109.75
N GLY A 78 -32.32 23.08 109.68
CA GLY A 78 -30.87 23.31 109.55
C GLY A 78 -30.24 22.78 108.25
N GLY A 79 -30.94 22.88 107.11
CA GLY A 79 -30.45 22.43 105.80
C GLY A 79 -30.53 20.93 105.55
N ARG A 80 -31.24 20.20 106.41
CA ARG A 80 -31.56 18.78 106.29
C ARG A 80 -33.03 18.55 106.56
N ARG A 81 -33.56 17.44 106.07
CA ARG A 81 -34.96 17.07 106.29
C ARG A 81 -35.03 15.92 107.29
N LEU A 82 -35.82 16.12 108.35
CA LEU A 82 -36.17 15.09 109.32
C LEU A 82 -37.29 14.23 108.72
N MET A 83 -36.99 12.96 108.51
CA MET A 83 -37.86 11.98 107.85
C MET A 83 -37.88 10.69 108.65
N LEU A 84 -39.06 10.07 108.82
CA LEU A 84 -39.15 8.73 109.41
C LEU A 84 -38.67 7.67 108.40
N PRO A 85 -38.15 6.51 108.84
CA PRO A 85 -37.82 5.43 107.92
C PRO A 85 -39.01 5.02 107.03
N GLY A 86 -38.78 4.86 105.74
CA GLY A 86 -39.82 4.57 104.74
C GLY A 86 -39.52 5.12 103.34
N GLY A 87 -40.43 4.91 102.40
CA GLY A 87 -40.31 5.38 101.01
C GLY A 87 -40.89 6.77 100.79
N TYR A 88 -40.14 7.61 100.09
CA TYR A 88 -40.43 9.01 99.79
C TYR A 88 -40.34 9.28 98.29
N SER A 89 -41.05 10.32 97.86
CA SER A 89 -40.95 10.86 96.50
C SER A 89 -40.74 12.36 96.62
N PHE A 90 -39.91 12.92 95.75
CA PHE A 90 -39.77 14.37 95.64
C PHE A 90 -39.89 14.82 94.20
N ARG A 91 -40.27 16.09 94.08
CA ARG A 91 -40.30 16.85 92.84
C ARG A 91 -39.41 18.06 93.02
N ALA A 92 -38.45 18.23 92.13
CA ALA A 92 -37.56 19.38 92.13
C ALA A 92 -37.54 20.07 90.77
N THR A 93 -37.37 21.38 90.79
CA THR A 93 -37.21 22.19 89.57
C THR A 93 -35.90 22.94 89.62
N ALA A 94 -35.27 23.13 88.47
CA ALA A 94 -34.12 24.00 88.29
C ALA A 94 -34.24 24.70 86.94
N ALA A 95 -33.96 26.00 86.90
CA ALA A 95 -34.04 26.81 85.69
C ALA A 95 -33.22 26.18 84.55
N GLY A 96 -33.81 26.11 83.36
CA GLY A 96 -33.16 25.52 82.18
C GLY A 96 -33.06 23.99 82.19
N HIS A 97 -33.62 23.30 83.19
CA HIS A 97 -33.57 21.85 83.32
C HIS A 97 -34.96 21.23 83.35
N GLU A 98 -35.05 19.95 83.00
CA GLU A 98 -36.28 19.17 83.12
C GLU A 98 -36.68 19.03 84.59
N VAL A 99 -37.99 18.92 84.85
CA VAL A 99 -38.50 18.68 86.21
C VAL A 99 -38.01 17.31 86.66
N LEU A 100 -37.31 17.27 87.79
CA LEU A 100 -36.77 16.04 88.35
C LEU A 100 -37.75 15.46 89.37
N GLU A 101 -38.30 14.30 89.06
CA GLU A 101 -39.15 13.51 89.96
C GLU A 101 -38.45 12.18 90.25
N ALA A 102 -38.27 11.86 91.53
CA ALA A 102 -37.61 10.63 91.93
C ALA A 102 -38.14 10.08 93.25
N ASP A 103 -38.13 8.75 93.34
CA ASP A 103 -38.39 8.00 94.56
C ASP A 103 -37.07 7.66 95.26
N PHE A 104 -37.09 7.70 96.60
CA PHE A 104 -35.97 7.29 97.44
C PHE A 104 -36.45 6.69 98.76
N GLU A 105 -35.61 5.86 99.38
CA GLU A 105 -35.88 5.29 100.69
C GLU A 105 -35.02 5.92 101.78
N VAL A 106 -35.63 6.11 102.95
CA VAL A 106 -34.94 6.53 104.17
C VAL A 106 -34.76 5.30 105.06
N GLY A 107 -33.51 4.87 105.24
CA GLY A 107 -33.16 3.73 106.09
C GLY A 107 -33.05 4.10 107.58
N ASP A 108 -32.49 3.21 108.40
CA ASP A 108 -32.35 3.42 109.86
C ASP A 108 -31.14 4.26 110.29
N ALA A 109 -30.25 4.62 109.36
CA ALA A 109 -29.07 5.43 109.66
C ALA A 109 -29.49 6.82 110.13
N ALA A 110 -28.83 7.31 111.19
CA ALA A 110 -29.14 8.61 111.81
C ALA A 110 -28.96 9.80 110.84
N ASP A 111 -28.10 9.65 109.83
CA ASP A 111 -27.77 10.63 108.81
C ASP A 111 -27.59 9.95 107.43
N GLN A 112 -28.20 10.49 106.38
CA GLN A 112 -28.21 9.91 105.02
C GLN A 112 -28.20 11.02 103.96
N THR A 113 -27.54 10.76 102.83
CA THR A 113 -27.54 11.66 101.68
C THR A 113 -27.98 10.92 100.43
N VAL A 114 -28.93 11.50 99.69
CA VAL A 114 -29.37 11.02 98.38
C VAL A 114 -29.04 12.10 97.34
N ALA A 115 -28.44 11.70 96.22
CA ALA A 115 -27.93 12.63 95.23
C ALA A 115 -28.55 12.38 93.85
N TYR A 116 -28.97 13.44 93.18
CA TYR A 116 -29.53 13.40 91.83
C TYR A 116 -29.01 14.57 90.97
N THR A 117 -28.96 14.37 89.66
CA THR A 117 -28.52 15.40 88.69
C THR A 117 -29.67 15.73 87.76
N PHE A 118 -29.90 17.02 87.52
CA PHE A 118 -30.91 17.46 86.56
C PHE A 118 -30.45 17.25 85.11
N THR A 119 -31.38 16.90 84.23
CA THR A 119 -31.16 16.89 82.78
C THR A 119 -31.40 18.30 82.22
N ARG A 120 -30.45 18.86 81.45
CA ARG A 120 -30.64 20.14 80.77
C ARG A 120 -31.74 20.02 79.73
N LEU A 121 -32.58 21.05 79.61
CA LEU A 121 -33.52 21.15 78.49
C LEU A 121 -32.75 21.26 77.16
N PRO A 122 -33.33 20.83 76.03
CA PRO A 122 -32.77 21.07 74.70
C PRO A 122 -32.45 22.56 74.45
N GLY A 123 -31.38 22.81 73.68
CA GLY A 123 -31.01 24.14 73.19
C GLY A 123 -31.76 24.52 71.91
N ILE A 124 -31.56 25.75 71.45
CA ILE A 124 -32.07 26.26 70.16
C ILE A 124 -30.86 26.55 69.27
N LEU A 125 -30.83 26.01 68.05
CA LEU A 125 -29.76 26.25 67.09
C LEU A 125 -30.33 26.91 65.82
N THR A 126 -29.83 28.11 65.50
CA THR A 126 -30.12 28.82 64.26
C THR A 126 -28.91 28.71 63.32
N LEU A 127 -29.10 28.13 62.13
CA LEU A 127 -28.08 28.01 61.09
C LEU A 127 -28.37 28.96 59.93
N ARG A 128 -27.36 29.69 59.49
CA ARG A 128 -27.43 30.60 58.33
C ARG A 128 -26.26 30.32 57.40
N SER A 129 -26.44 30.55 56.11
CA SER A 129 -25.35 30.45 55.13
C SER A 129 -25.19 31.74 54.35
N GLU A 130 -23.95 32.09 54.05
CA GLU A 130 -23.55 33.14 53.12
C GLU A 130 -22.74 32.50 51.97
N PRO A 131 -23.17 32.59 50.70
CA PRO A 131 -24.41 33.21 50.25
C PRO A 131 -25.68 32.45 50.70
N VAL A 132 -26.82 33.15 50.71
CA VAL A 132 -28.13 32.56 51.03
C VAL A 132 -28.64 31.74 49.84
N VAL A 133 -28.27 30.45 49.80
CA VAL A 133 -28.53 29.54 48.66
C VAL A 133 -29.47 28.37 49.00
N GLY A 134 -30.05 28.32 50.20
CA GLY A 134 -30.90 27.21 50.62
C GLY A 134 -30.11 25.91 50.80
N ALA A 135 -29.00 25.97 51.54
CA ALA A 135 -28.08 24.84 51.68
C ALA A 135 -28.67 23.77 52.60
N GLU A 136 -28.58 22.49 52.22
CA GLU A 136 -29.00 21.36 53.04
C GLU A 136 -28.15 21.26 54.30
N VAL A 137 -28.80 21.13 55.45
CA VAL A 137 -28.16 21.01 56.76
C VAL A 137 -28.34 19.59 57.27
N PHE A 138 -27.23 18.98 57.68
CA PHE A 138 -27.18 17.69 58.33
C PHE A 138 -26.63 17.87 59.75
N VAL A 139 -27.36 17.37 60.74
CA VAL A 139 -26.89 17.29 62.14
C VAL A 139 -26.80 15.82 62.52
N ASP A 140 -25.63 15.38 62.99
CA ASP A 140 -25.31 13.97 63.27
C ASP A 140 -25.69 13.05 62.10
N GLN A 141 -25.33 13.47 60.88
CA GLN A 141 -25.62 12.79 59.61
C GLN A 141 -27.10 12.74 59.20
N LYS A 142 -28.02 13.30 60.00
CA LYS A 142 -29.44 13.37 59.68
C LYS A 142 -29.77 14.70 59.01
N ASN A 143 -30.44 14.67 57.86
CA ASN A 143 -30.93 15.88 57.21
C ASN A 143 -32.02 16.53 58.08
N VAL A 144 -31.82 17.79 58.45
CA VAL A 144 -32.71 18.57 59.33
C VAL A 144 -33.41 19.72 58.61
N GLY A 145 -33.05 20.03 57.36
CA GLY A 145 -33.67 21.09 56.57
C GLY A 145 -32.69 21.85 55.69
N ILE A 146 -33.03 23.10 55.35
CA ILE A 146 -32.21 23.99 54.51
C ILE A 146 -31.98 25.35 55.19
N THR A 147 -30.83 25.99 54.97
CA THR A 147 -30.53 27.32 55.52
C THR A 147 -31.39 28.44 54.89
N PRO A 148 -31.80 29.47 55.65
CA PRO A 148 -31.69 29.58 57.10
C PRO A 148 -32.67 28.64 57.82
N LEU A 149 -32.18 27.92 58.83
CA LEU A 149 -32.93 26.93 59.60
C LEU A 149 -32.82 27.25 61.10
N THR A 150 -33.93 27.22 61.83
CA THR A 150 -33.92 27.24 63.30
C THR A 150 -34.49 25.93 63.83
N MET A 151 -33.68 25.20 64.60
CA MET A 151 -34.07 24.02 65.35
C MET A 151 -34.39 24.44 66.78
N ASP A 152 -35.65 24.27 67.18
CA ASP A 152 -36.19 24.71 68.49
C ASP A 152 -35.94 23.70 69.63
N ALA A 153 -35.46 22.50 69.30
CA ALA A 153 -35.04 21.49 70.25
C ALA A 153 -33.88 20.65 69.68
N ILE A 154 -32.65 20.91 70.17
CA ILE A 154 -31.46 20.06 69.94
C ILE A 154 -30.86 19.64 71.29
N ALA A 155 -30.43 18.38 71.39
CA ALA A 155 -29.89 17.84 72.64
C ALA A 155 -28.63 18.62 73.06
N PRO A 156 -28.36 18.77 74.38
CA PRO A 156 -27.12 19.37 74.85
C PRO A 156 -25.93 18.44 74.59
N GLY A 157 -24.78 19.02 74.24
CA GLY A 157 -23.53 18.31 73.94
C GLY A 157 -23.02 18.56 72.52
N LEU A 158 -21.95 17.85 72.13
CA LEU A 158 -21.28 18.00 70.84
C LEU A 158 -22.08 17.36 69.70
N HIS A 159 -22.30 18.12 68.64
CA HIS A 159 -23.01 17.69 67.43
C HIS A 159 -22.20 17.97 66.17
N ASP A 160 -22.21 17.03 65.23
CA ASP A 160 -21.62 17.20 63.90
C ASP A 160 -22.59 17.96 63.00
N VAL A 161 -22.13 19.04 62.37
CA VAL A 161 -22.92 19.85 61.43
C VAL A 161 -22.24 19.86 60.06
N SER A 162 -22.94 19.36 59.05
CA SER A 162 -22.54 19.41 57.64
C SER A 162 -23.55 20.27 56.86
N VAL A 163 -23.07 21.31 56.19
CA VAL A 163 -23.88 22.17 55.31
C VAL A 163 -23.43 21.99 53.85
N ARG A 164 -24.38 21.68 52.97
CA ARG A 164 -24.12 21.33 51.57
C ARG A 164 -25.01 22.12 50.62
N ALA A 165 -24.42 22.69 49.57
CA ALA A 165 -25.17 23.38 48.52
C ALA A 165 -24.65 23.01 47.12
N PRO A 166 -25.53 22.92 46.10
CA PRO A 166 -25.10 22.68 44.73
C PRO A 166 -24.09 23.73 44.26
N ARG A 167 -23.03 23.29 43.57
CA ARG A 167 -21.88 24.10 43.11
C ARG A 167 -20.98 24.66 44.21
N TYR A 168 -21.23 24.44 45.50
CA TYR A 168 -20.35 24.89 46.60
C TYR A 168 -19.61 23.70 47.23
N LEU A 169 -18.48 23.98 47.89
CA LEU A 169 -17.79 22.98 48.70
C LEU A 169 -18.59 22.69 49.98
N PRO A 170 -18.64 21.44 50.45
CA PRO A 170 -19.28 21.10 51.72
C PRO A 170 -18.56 21.81 52.88
N TYR A 171 -19.34 22.27 53.85
CA TYR A 171 -18.84 22.85 55.09
C TYR A 171 -19.16 21.90 56.25
N ASP A 172 -18.12 21.34 56.86
CA ASP A 172 -18.24 20.41 57.99
C ASP A 172 -17.63 21.05 59.24
N THR A 173 -18.37 21.06 60.36
CA THR A 173 -17.92 21.57 61.66
C THR A 173 -18.58 20.80 62.81
N GLU A 174 -17.98 20.84 63.99
CA GLU A 174 -18.62 20.42 65.23
C GLU A 174 -19.15 21.66 65.98
N ILE A 175 -20.28 21.53 66.69
CA ILE A 175 -20.80 22.56 67.60
C ILE A 175 -21.22 21.92 68.93
N ASP A 176 -20.77 22.51 70.04
CA ASP A 176 -21.21 22.12 71.38
C ASP A 176 -22.47 22.90 71.77
N ILE A 177 -23.58 22.19 71.94
CA ILE A 177 -24.89 22.74 72.27
C ILE A 177 -24.99 22.88 73.79
N GLU A 178 -25.14 24.12 74.26
CA GLU A 178 -25.15 24.43 75.69
C GLU A 178 -26.36 23.83 76.42
N GLY A 179 -27.52 23.77 75.74
CA GLY A 179 -28.81 23.36 76.28
C GLY A 179 -29.55 24.50 76.97
N MET A 180 -30.41 24.17 77.93
CA MET A 180 -31.14 25.13 78.79
C MET A 180 -32.01 26.16 78.04
N ARG A 181 -32.43 25.84 76.81
CA ARG A 181 -33.10 26.76 75.87
C ARG A 181 -32.27 28.00 75.48
N VAL A 182 -30.94 27.94 75.63
CA VAL A 182 -30.04 28.97 75.09
C VAL A 182 -30.09 28.90 73.55
N GLU A 183 -30.17 30.06 72.91
CA GLU A 183 -30.11 30.18 71.45
C GLU A 183 -28.65 30.38 71.01
N GLN A 184 -28.17 29.48 70.15
CA GLN A 184 -26.87 29.56 69.50
C GLN A 184 -27.07 29.77 67.99
N THR A 185 -26.22 30.59 67.37
CA THR A 185 -26.24 30.80 65.91
C THR A 185 -24.94 30.31 65.29
N LEU A 186 -25.05 29.55 64.20
CA LEU A 186 -23.94 29.12 63.35
C LEU A 186 -24.08 29.75 61.96
N ASP A 187 -23.20 30.70 61.66
CA ASP A 187 -23.10 31.33 60.34
C ASP A 187 -22.04 30.61 59.50
N VAL A 188 -22.45 30.10 58.34
CA VAL A 188 -21.62 29.27 57.43
C VAL A 188 -21.28 30.04 56.17
N ASN A 189 -20.00 30.22 55.88
CA ASN A 189 -19.54 30.79 54.61
C ASN A 189 -19.25 29.66 53.61
N LEU A 190 -20.07 29.54 52.57
CA LEU A 190 -19.91 28.50 51.55
C LEU A 190 -18.94 28.97 50.47
N ALA A 191 -17.84 28.23 50.31
CA ALA A 191 -16.88 28.49 49.24
C ALA A 191 -17.39 27.94 47.89
N PRO A 192 -17.30 28.70 46.79
CA PRO A 192 -17.68 28.21 45.47
C PRO A 192 -16.82 27.01 45.06
N GLY A 193 -17.44 25.99 44.48
CA GLY A 193 -16.81 24.76 44.02
C GLY A 193 -16.39 24.78 42.54
N TRP A 194 -16.27 25.97 41.95
CA TRP A 194 -15.86 26.19 40.55
C TRP A 194 -14.72 27.21 40.47
N GLY A 195 -14.00 27.23 39.36
CA GLY A 195 -13.05 28.28 38.98
C GLY A 195 -13.52 29.05 37.74
N ASN A 196 -13.03 30.26 37.54
CA ASN A 196 -13.35 31.11 36.39
C ASN A 196 -12.25 31.03 35.33
N PHE A 197 -12.61 30.68 34.11
CA PHE A 197 -11.68 30.54 33.00
C PHE A 197 -12.01 31.54 31.90
N ALA A 198 -11.10 32.48 31.62
CA ALA A 198 -11.25 33.44 30.53
C ALA A 198 -10.73 32.84 29.22
N PHE A 199 -11.62 32.65 28.24
CA PHE A 199 -11.28 32.12 26.92
C PHE A 199 -11.33 33.21 25.85
N GLU A 200 -10.26 33.33 25.07
CA GLU A 200 -10.16 34.20 23.90
C GLU A 200 -9.77 33.41 22.64
N SER A 201 -10.22 33.89 21.47
CA SER A 201 -9.79 33.31 20.20
C SER A 201 -9.58 34.35 19.11
N THR A 202 -8.74 34.00 18.14
CA THR A 202 -8.48 34.77 16.93
C THR A 202 -8.81 33.94 15.69
N PRO A 203 -9.84 34.33 14.90
CA PRO A 203 -10.76 35.46 15.09
C PRO A 203 -11.77 35.23 16.24
N PRO A 204 -12.30 36.30 16.86
CA PRO A 204 -13.26 36.20 17.95
C PRO A 204 -14.61 35.62 17.50
N GLY A 205 -15.45 35.24 18.47
CA GLY A 205 -16.80 34.69 18.23
C GLY A 205 -16.79 33.21 17.84
N ALA A 206 -15.81 32.44 18.30
CA ALA A 206 -15.84 30.98 18.28
C ALA A 206 -16.71 30.45 19.42
N ASP A 207 -17.54 29.44 19.15
CA ASP A 207 -18.33 28.73 20.15
C ASP A 207 -17.38 28.02 21.13
N ILE A 208 -17.61 28.21 22.43
CA ILE A 208 -16.92 27.54 23.52
C ILE A 208 -17.79 26.37 23.93
N LEU A 209 -17.22 25.17 23.90
CA LEU A 209 -17.85 23.94 24.34
C LEU A 209 -17.11 23.43 25.57
N VAL A 210 -17.84 23.07 26.62
CA VAL A 210 -17.31 22.43 27.84
C VAL A 210 -18.02 21.09 27.96
N ASP A 211 -17.25 19.99 27.98
CA ASP A 211 -17.77 18.62 28.02
C ASP A 211 -18.87 18.36 26.97
N ASP A 212 -18.60 18.83 25.74
CA ASP A 212 -19.47 18.79 24.55
C ASP A 212 -20.70 19.73 24.54
N ASP A 213 -20.99 20.42 25.64
CA ASP A 213 -22.08 21.40 25.71
C ASP A 213 -21.62 22.82 25.34
N VAL A 214 -22.37 23.50 24.46
CA VAL A 214 -22.08 24.89 24.06
C VAL A 214 -22.45 25.85 25.20
N VAL A 215 -21.44 26.48 25.80
CA VAL A 215 -21.62 27.39 26.94
C VAL A 215 -21.63 28.87 26.55
N GLY A 216 -21.09 29.21 25.37
CA GLY A 216 -21.06 30.60 24.90
C GLY A 216 -20.10 30.82 23.74
N LYS A 217 -19.65 32.06 23.54
CA LYS A 217 -18.73 32.44 22.45
C LYS A 217 -17.57 33.28 22.98
N THR A 218 -16.37 33.10 22.44
CA THR A 218 -15.18 33.91 22.77
C THR A 218 -15.29 35.37 22.31
N PRO A 219 -14.72 36.35 23.04
CA PRO A 219 -14.12 36.23 24.36
C PRO A 219 -15.20 36.11 25.46
N MET A 220 -15.03 35.15 26.38
CA MET A 220 -15.97 34.95 27.51
C MET A 220 -15.28 34.26 28.69
N VAL A 221 -15.71 34.63 29.90
CA VAL A 221 -15.36 33.92 31.13
C VAL A 221 -16.38 32.82 31.39
N VAL A 222 -15.91 31.60 31.63
CA VAL A 222 -16.73 30.41 31.87
C VAL A 222 -16.40 29.83 33.24
N GLU A 223 -17.44 29.50 34.01
CA GLU A 223 -17.32 28.83 35.30
C GLU A 223 -17.16 27.32 35.10
N LEU A 224 -15.99 26.77 35.44
CA LEU A 224 -15.70 25.34 35.38
C LEU A 224 -15.72 24.73 36.78
N MET A 225 -16.53 23.68 36.98
CA MET A 225 -16.59 22.97 38.26
C MET A 225 -15.22 22.38 38.62
N ALA A 226 -14.93 22.19 39.91
CA ALA A 226 -13.68 21.56 40.32
C ALA A 226 -13.57 20.14 39.73
N GLY A 227 -12.52 19.88 38.96
CA GLY A 227 -12.37 18.64 38.20
C GLY A 227 -11.72 18.84 36.84
N ARG A 228 -11.70 17.77 36.04
CA ARG A 228 -11.15 17.77 34.68
C ARG A 228 -12.28 18.03 33.68
N HIS A 229 -12.09 19.01 32.81
CA HIS A 229 -13.05 19.40 31.78
C HIS A 229 -12.38 19.38 30.40
N SER A 230 -13.10 18.88 29.40
CA SER A 230 -12.72 19.00 28.00
C SER A 230 -13.28 20.30 27.45
N VAL A 231 -12.43 21.19 26.95
CA VAL A 231 -12.85 22.46 26.36
C VAL A 231 -12.51 22.48 24.88
N ALA A 232 -13.49 22.81 24.04
CA ALA A 232 -13.30 22.96 22.61
C ALA A 232 -13.75 24.33 22.11
N LEU A 233 -13.05 24.85 21.10
CA LEU A 233 -13.42 26.07 20.38
C LEU A 233 -13.79 25.70 18.95
N ARG A 234 -15.00 26.08 18.52
CA ARG A 234 -15.52 25.80 17.18
C ARG A 234 -15.95 27.08 16.49
N LYS A 235 -15.56 27.24 15.23
CA LYS A 235 -15.99 28.36 14.38
C LYS A 235 -16.11 27.88 12.94
N ALA A 236 -17.22 28.19 12.27
CA ALA A 236 -17.43 27.81 10.87
C ALA A 236 -16.30 28.33 9.97
N GLY A 237 -15.78 27.45 9.11
CA GLY A 237 -14.63 27.73 8.25
C GLY A 237 -13.27 27.58 8.93
N TYR A 238 -13.21 27.07 10.17
CA TYR A 238 -11.97 26.86 10.94
C TYR A 238 -11.91 25.43 11.51
N LYS A 239 -10.70 24.90 11.64
CA LYS A 239 -10.44 23.61 12.29
C LYS A 239 -10.83 23.67 13.76
N HIS A 240 -11.41 22.58 14.25
CA HIS A 240 -11.75 22.44 15.67
C HIS A 240 -10.49 22.46 16.52
N TRP A 241 -10.50 23.24 17.59
CA TRP A 241 -9.48 23.23 18.63
C TRP A 241 -10.06 22.60 19.90
N SER A 242 -9.27 21.81 20.62
CA SER A 242 -9.68 21.21 21.90
C SER A 242 -8.49 21.07 22.84
N SER A 243 -8.72 21.23 24.14
CA SER A 243 -7.74 21.00 25.20
C SER A 243 -8.43 20.55 26.49
N GLU A 244 -7.67 19.96 27.41
CA GLU A 244 -8.16 19.57 28.72
C GLU A 244 -7.67 20.53 29.79
N TYR A 245 -8.58 20.98 30.65
CA TYR A 245 -8.27 21.85 31.79
C TYR A 245 -8.67 21.14 33.08
N THR A 246 -7.86 21.33 34.13
CA THR A 246 -8.21 20.87 35.48
C THR A 246 -8.51 22.07 36.33
N ALA A 247 -9.79 22.36 36.52
CA ALA A 247 -10.25 23.49 37.33
C ALA A 247 -10.17 23.15 38.82
N ARG A 248 -9.70 24.12 39.62
CA ARG A 248 -9.80 24.06 41.09
C ARG A 248 -10.78 25.12 41.56
N ALA A 249 -11.44 24.83 42.68
CA ALA A 249 -12.40 25.73 43.30
C ALA A 249 -11.73 27.08 43.66
N GLY A 250 -12.30 28.18 43.19
CA GLY A 250 -11.83 29.55 43.44
C GLY A 250 -10.68 30.04 42.55
N ASP A 251 -10.19 29.24 41.61
CA ASP A 251 -9.13 29.67 40.68
C ASP A 251 -9.68 30.64 39.63
N ASP A 252 -8.95 31.72 39.36
CA ASP A 252 -9.14 32.57 38.18
C ASP A 252 -8.01 32.31 37.19
N GLU A 253 -8.30 31.66 36.06
CA GLU A 253 -7.32 31.32 35.03
C GLU A 253 -7.62 32.05 33.71
N THR A 254 -6.59 32.65 33.12
CA THR A 254 -6.68 33.22 31.78
C THR A 254 -6.05 32.26 30.78
N VAL A 255 -6.88 31.68 29.92
CA VAL A 255 -6.40 30.78 28.88
C VAL A 255 -5.71 31.59 27.78
N PRO A 256 -4.50 31.22 27.34
CA PRO A 256 -3.83 31.90 26.24
C PRO A 256 -4.72 31.99 25.00
N ASN A 257 -4.74 33.16 24.36
CA ASN A 257 -5.55 33.40 23.15
C ASN A 257 -5.28 32.32 22.08
N VAL A 258 -6.35 31.62 21.68
CA VAL A 258 -6.27 30.52 20.70
C VAL A 258 -6.41 31.07 19.29
N THR A 259 -5.37 30.96 18.48
CA THR A 259 -5.46 31.29 17.05
C THR A 259 -6.03 30.11 16.27
N LEU A 260 -7.24 30.26 15.75
CA LEU A 260 -7.92 29.22 14.97
C LEU A 260 -7.34 29.14 13.55
N ILE A 261 -7.15 27.91 13.08
CA ILE A 261 -6.61 27.64 11.74
C ILE A 261 -7.78 27.46 10.77
N VAL A 262 -7.75 28.14 9.63
CA VAL A 262 -8.81 28.02 8.61
C VAL A 262 -8.92 26.57 8.13
N ALA A 263 -10.14 26.07 7.95
CA ALA A 263 -10.40 24.71 7.49
C ALA A 263 -10.00 24.52 6.03
N ASP A 264 -9.43 23.36 5.70
CA ASP A 264 -9.06 23.04 4.32
C ASP A 264 -10.32 22.85 3.46
N GLY A 265 -10.23 23.17 2.17
CA GLY A 265 -11.28 22.85 1.20
C GLY A 265 -10.83 21.76 0.24
N THR A 266 -11.77 21.16 -0.49
CA THR A 266 -11.45 20.11 -1.47
C THR A 266 -11.64 20.59 -2.90
N ALA A 267 -10.74 20.17 -3.80
CA ALA A 267 -10.80 20.44 -5.22
C ALA A 267 -10.85 19.12 -6.00
N SER A 268 -12.00 18.85 -6.61
CA SER A 268 -12.22 17.73 -7.50
C SER A 268 -11.89 18.16 -8.94
N ILE A 269 -10.77 17.68 -9.46
CA ILE A 269 -10.27 18.04 -10.79
C ILE A 269 -10.57 16.89 -11.76
N ARG A 270 -11.24 17.21 -12.87
CA ARG A 270 -11.61 16.25 -13.92
C ARG A 270 -11.20 16.79 -15.28
N SER A 271 -10.90 15.90 -16.22
CA SER A 271 -10.61 16.30 -17.59
C SER A 271 -11.25 15.42 -18.65
N GLN A 272 -11.45 15.99 -19.84
CA GLN A 272 -11.85 15.27 -21.04
C GLN A 272 -10.79 15.45 -22.14
N PRO A 273 -10.08 14.38 -22.56
CA PRO A 273 -10.11 13.02 -21.99
C PRO A 273 -9.52 12.95 -20.57
N ALA A 274 -9.88 11.89 -19.82
CA ALA A 274 -9.35 11.62 -18.48
C ALA A 274 -7.88 11.18 -18.51
N GLY A 275 -7.19 11.22 -17.37
CA GLY A 275 -5.77 10.88 -17.23
C GLY A 275 -4.81 11.99 -17.65
N ALA A 276 -5.22 13.26 -17.56
CA ALA A 276 -4.32 14.39 -17.75
C ALA A 276 -3.47 14.60 -16.49
N ASN A 277 -2.17 14.86 -16.66
CA ASN A 277 -1.28 15.24 -15.57
C ASN A 277 -1.74 16.56 -14.96
N VAL A 278 -1.88 16.58 -13.63
CA VAL A 278 -2.31 17.73 -12.84
C VAL A 278 -1.10 18.36 -12.17
N ARG A 279 -0.86 19.64 -12.42
CA ARG A 279 0.10 20.47 -11.68
C ARG A 279 -0.64 21.60 -10.97
N ILE A 280 -0.33 21.80 -9.69
CA ILE A 280 -0.81 22.91 -8.87
C ILE A 280 0.42 23.72 -8.44
N ASN A 281 0.49 24.99 -8.81
CA ASN A 281 1.63 25.89 -8.53
C ASN A 281 2.97 25.24 -8.93
N ASP A 282 3.01 24.69 -10.16
CA ASP A 282 4.17 23.99 -10.72
C ASP A 282 4.62 22.71 -9.97
N ALA A 283 3.88 22.26 -8.98
CA ALA A 283 4.08 20.94 -8.35
C ALA A 283 3.18 19.89 -9.00
N TYR A 284 3.74 18.75 -9.42
CA TYR A 284 2.95 17.63 -9.91
C TYR A 284 2.16 16.98 -8.75
N ARG A 285 0.87 16.75 -8.96
CA ARG A 285 -0.06 16.23 -7.93
C ARG A 285 -0.73 14.91 -8.30
N GLY A 286 -0.55 14.42 -9.53
CA GLY A 286 -1.17 13.18 -10.00
C GLY A 286 -1.84 13.35 -11.36
N GLN A 287 -2.84 12.51 -11.66
CA GLN A 287 -3.58 12.51 -12.92
C GLN A 287 -5.09 12.59 -12.68
N THR A 288 -5.84 13.21 -13.59
CA THR A 288 -7.31 13.27 -13.49
C THR A 288 -7.96 11.89 -13.70
N PRO A 289 -9.10 11.58 -13.04
CA PRO A 289 -9.76 12.36 -11.98
C PRO A 289 -8.93 12.39 -10.69
N LEU A 290 -8.81 13.57 -10.07
CA LEU A 290 -8.00 13.77 -8.87
C LEU A 290 -8.73 14.68 -7.88
N ASP A 291 -8.80 14.26 -6.62
CA ASP A 291 -9.35 15.06 -5.52
C ASP A 291 -8.20 15.51 -4.62
N LEU A 292 -8.12 16.81 -4.34
CA LEU A 292 -7.04 17.42 -3.56
C LEU A 292 -7.60 18.23 -2.40
N VAL A 293 -7.02 18.03 -1.22
CA VAL A 293 -7.23 18.91 -0.06
C VAL A 293 -6.24 20.07 -0.15
N LEU A 294 -6.76 21.28 -0.16
CA LEU A 294 -5.99 22.51 -0.39
C LEU A 294 -6.34 23.55 0.67
N ALA A 295 -5.33 24.31 1.08
CA ALA A 295 -5.52 25.40 2.03
C ALA A 295 -6.36 26.53 1.40
N PRO A 296 -7.31 27.11 2.14
CA PRO A 296 -8.17 28.17 1.63
C PRO A 296 -7.42 29.49 1.45
N GLY A 297 -7.95 30.37 0.60
CA GLY A 297 -7.42 31.74 0.41
C GLY A 297 -6.16 31.86 -0.45
N ALA A 298 -5.54 30.76 -0.88
CA ALA A 298 -4.46 30.78 -1.86
C ALA A 298 -4.99 30.90 -3.31
N ASP A 299 -4.31 31.68 -4.15
CA ASP A 299 -4.52 31.68 -5.61
C ASP A 299 -3.73 30.50 -6.21
N TYR A 300 -4.44 29.45 -6.59
CA TYR A 300 -3.87 28.24 -7.16
C TYR A 300 -3.83 28.32 -8.68
N ARG A 301 -2.66 28.08 -9.26
CA ARG A 301 -2.49 27.85 -10.70
C ARG A 301 -2.58 26.37 -11.01
N LEU A 302 -3.68 25.96 -11.65
CA LEU A 302 -3.86 24.65 -12.26
C LEU A 302 -3.26 24.64 -13.66
N GLU A 303 -2.40 23.66 -13.96
CA GLU A 303 -2.03 23.27 -15.32
C GLU A 303 -2.41 21.81 -15.54
N LEU A 304 -3.18 21.55 -16.61
CA LEU A 304 -3.43 20.22 -17.13
C LEU A 304 -2.61 19.98 -18.38
N SER A 305 -1.97 18.82 -18.46
CA SER A 305 -1.21 18.40 -19.64
C SER A 305 -1.42 16.92 -19.95
N ARG A 306 -1.52 16.58 -21.24
CA ARG A 306 -1.63 15.20 -21.72
C ARG A 306 -0.97 15.11 -23.09
N ALA A 307 -0.20 14.05 -23.33
CA ALA A 307 0.49 13.85 -24.61
C ALA A 307 -0.50 13.85 -25.78
N GLY A 308 -0.19 14.61 -26.84
CA GLY A 308 -1.07 14.79 -28.00
C GLY A 308 -2.21 15.80 -27.81
N TYR A 309 -2.22 16.56 -26.71
CA TYR A 309 -3.23 17.59 -26.42
C TYR A 309 -2.59 18.92 -25.99
N GLU A 310 -3.30 20.02 -26.24
CA GLU A 310 -2.91 21.35 -25.78
C GLU A 310 -3.00 21.45 -24.26
N LYS A 311 -2.02 22.15 -23.66
CA LYS A 311 -2.03 22.43 -22.23
C LYS A 311 -3.14 23.42 -21.91
N VAL A 312 -3.83 23.19 -20.79
CA VAL A 312 -4.84 24.12 -20.28
C VAL A 312 -4.37 24.64 -18.93
N SER A 313 -4.37 25.96 -18.76
CA SER A 313 -4.06 26.61 -17.48
C SER A 313 -5.28 27.39 -16.96
N ARG A 314 -5.56 27.29 -15.66
CA ARG A 314 -6.65 28.02 -14.99
C ARG A 314 -6.23 28.42 -13.58
N ARG A 315 -6.65 29.60 -13.14
CA ARG A 315 -6.51 30.04 -11.74
C ARG A 315 -7.81 29.79 -10.97
N PHE A 316 -7.69 29.43 -9.70
CA PHE A 316 -8.83 29.23 -8.80
C PHE A 316 -8.45 29.49 -7.34
N THR A 317 -9.45 29.73 -6.50
CA THR A 317 -9.28 29.91 -5.05
C THR A 317 -10.15 28.91 -4.32
N ILE A 318 -9.67 28.40 -3.18
CA ILE A 318 -10.40 27.46 -2.35
C ILE A 318 -11.11 28.19 -1.22
N VAL A 319 -12.40 27.90 -1.08
CA VAL A 319 -13.24 28.34 0.04
C VAL A 319 -13.17 27.24 1.12
N PRO A 320 -13.02 27.59 2.41
CA PRO A 320 -13.03 26.61 3.50
C PRO A 320 -14.28 25.74 3.48
N GLU A 321 -14.16 24.46 3.81
CA GLU A 321 -15.30 23.52 3.95
C GLU A 321 -16.15 23.33 2.69
N ASN A 322 -15.66 23.75 1.52
CA ASN A 322 -16.38 23.66 0.26
C ASN A 322 -15.68 22.72 -0.72
N ASP A 323 -16.47 21.89 -1.40
CA ASP A 323 -16.02 21.04 -2.49
C ASP A 323 -16.16 21.78 -3.83
N MET A 324 -15.04 22.03 -4.50
CA MET A 324 -15.02 22.70 -5.80
C MET A 324 -14.75 21.69 -6.91
N LEU A 325 -15.63 21.64 -7.92
CA LEU A 325 -15.45 20.81 -9.11
C LEU A 325 -14.89 21.62 -10.29
N LEU A 326 -13.74 21.21 -10.83
CA LEU A 326 -13.12 21.76 -12.03
C LEU A 326 -13.16 20.75 -13.17
N ASN A 327 -14.02 20.98 -14.16
CA ASN A 327 -14.10 20.20 -15.39
C ASN A 327 -13.43 20.94 -16.54
N LEU A 328 -12.36 20.37 -17.10
CA LEU A 328 -11.58 20.99 -18.19
C LEU A 328 -11.48 20.06 -19.41
N ARG A 329 -11.65 20.61 -20.61
CA ARG A 329 -11.49 19.86 -21.86
C ARG A 329 -10.15 20.22 -22.51
N LEU A 330 -9.34 19.23 -22.85
CA LEU A 330 -8.09 19.45 -23.57
C LEU A 330 -8.34 19.30 -25.08
N ALA A 331 -7.89 20.27 -25.87
CA ALA A 331 -7.98 20.23 -27.32
C ALA A 331 -6.89 19.29 -27.88
N PRO A 332 -7.22 18.34 -28.78
CA PRO A 332 -6.21 17.47 -29.38
C PRO A 332 -5.33 18.26 -30.35
N VAL A 333 -4.02 18.09 -30.25
CA VAL A 333 -3.05 18.59 -31.23
C VAL A 333 -2.85 17.47 -32.25
N VAL A 334 -3.27 17.65 -33.50
CA VAL A 334 -3.29 16.58 -34.50
C VAL A 334 -2.22 16.74 -35.58
N GLY A 335 -1.65 15.63 -36.04
CA GLY A 335 -0.83 15.51 -37.23
C GLY A 335 -1.54 14.70 -38.33
N THR A 336 -1.08 14.85 -39.58
CA THR A 336 -1.63 14.13 -40.74
C THR A 336 -0.70 13.00 -41.15
N ILE A 337 -1.24 11.79 -41.34
CA ILE A 337 -0.53 10.64 -41.93
C ILE A 337 -1.29 10.18 -43.17
N ASN A 338 -0.61 10.11 -44.31
CA ASN A 338 -1.10 9.51 -45.53
C ASN A 338 -0.60 8.07 -45.59
N LEU A 339 -1.46 7.11 -45.25
CA LEU A 339 -1.18 5.68 -45.32
C LEU A 339 -1.51 5.15 -46.72
N ILE A 340 -0.61 4.34 -47.27
CA ILE A 340 -0.80 3.56 -48.50
C ILE A 340 -0.41 2.12 -48.18
N ALA A 341 -1.32 1.17 -48.35
CA ALA A 341 -1.07 -0.26 -48.13
C ALA A 341 -1.21 -1.03 -49.46
N GLU A 342 -0.19 -1.81 -49.78
CA GLU A 342 -0.11 -2.66 -50.96
C GLU A 342 0.18 -4.12 -50.55
N PRO A 343 -0.59 -5.11 -51.04
CA PRO A 343 -1.80 -4.96 -51.85
C PRO A 343 -2.97 -4.35 -51.05
N ALA A 344 -3.94 -3.80 -51.77
CA ALA A 344 -5.13 -3.21 -51.17
C ALA A 344 -6.05 -4.28 -50.55
N GLY A 345 -6.91 -3.87 -49.61
CA GLY A 345 -7.85 -4.76 -48.92
C GLY A 345 -7.44 -5.14 -47.49
N ALA A 346 -6.30 -4.66 -47.01
CA ALA A 346 -5.86 -4.87 -45.64
C ALA A 346 -6.81 -4.22 -44.61
N GLN A 347 -7.00 -4.89 -43.48
CA GLN A 347 -7.67 -4.36 -42.30
C GLN A 347 -6.68 -3.52 -41.50
N LEU A 348 -7.07 -2.27 -41.17
CA LEU A 348 -6.27 -1.37 -40.35
C LEU A 348 -6.82 -1.33 -38.92
N THR A 349 -5.93 -1.42 -37.95
CA THR A 349 -6.20 -1.05 -36.55
C THR A 349 -5.25 0.07 -36.13
N ILE A 350 -5.75 1.01 -35.33
CA ILE A 350 -4.98 2.12 -34.75
C ILE A 350 -5.18 2.07 -33.24
N ASP A 351 -4.09 1.92 -32.49
CA ASP A 351 -4.12 1.71 -31.03
C ASP A 351 -5.06 0.54 -30.63
N GLY A 352 -5.11 -0.51 -31.47
CA GLY A 352 -5.99 -1.68 -31.29
C GLY A 352 -7.45 -1.47 -31.72
N ALA A 353 -7.88 -0.26 -32.06
CA ALA A 353 -9.23 0.02 -32.53
C ALA A 353 -9.33 -0.14 -34.07
N PRO A 354 -10.32 -0.86 -34.59
CA PRO A 354 -10.48 -1.05 -36.04
C PRO A 354 -10.81 0.27 -36.75
N ARG A 355 -10.18 0.50 -37.90
CA ARG A 355 -10.41 1.65 -38.77
C ARG A 355 -10.63 1.16 -40.19
N ALA A 356 -11.72 1.63 -40.82
CA ALA A 356 -11.99 1.29 -42.21
C ALA A 356 -10.88 1.83 -43.12
N LEU A 357 -10.23 0.93 -43.85
CA LEU A 357 -9.30 1.25 -44.92
C LEU A 357 -10.06 1.12 -46.26
N PRO A 358 -10.04 2.14 -47.13
CA PRO A 358 -10.66 2.03 -48.46
C PRO A 358 -10.07 0.89 -49.29
N THR A 359 -10.85 0.38 -50.23
CA THR A 359 -10.41 -0.68 -51.17
C THR A 359 -9.27 -0.25 -52.10
N THR A 360 -8.94 1.04 -52.13
CA THR A 360 -7.74 1.57 -52.81
C THR A 360 -6.46 1.38 -51.99
N GLY A 361 -6.55 0.92 -50.74
CA GLY A 361 -5.41 0.78 -49.82
C GLY A 361 -4.89 2.11 -49.27
N SER A 362 -5.47 3.25 -49.67
CA SER A 362 -4.98 4.59 -49.30
C SER A 362 -5.93 5.31 -48.34
N LEU A 363 -5.40 5.88 -47.26
CA LEU A 363 -6.19 6.60 -46.25
C LEU A 363 -5.42 7.77 -45.63
N ARG A 364 -6.06 8.94 -45.59
CA ARG A 364 -5.57 10.10 -44.85
C ARG A 364 -6.08 10.04 -43.40
N LEU A 365 -5.16 9.89 -42.46
CA LEU A 365 -5.38 9.83 -41.03
C LEU A 365 -5.09 11.18 -40.38
N SER A 366 -5.96 11.63 -39.49
CA SER A 366 -5.73 12.77 -38.59
C SER A 366 -5.67 12.23 -37.17
N LEU A 367 -4.46 12.17 -36.62
CA LEU A 367 -4.19 11.51 -35.35
C LEU A 367 -3.55 12.50 -34.36
N PRO A 368 -3.87 12.43 -33.06
CA PRO A 368 -3.17 13.20 -32.03
C PRO A 368 -1.64 13.04 -32.12
N ALA A 369 -0.89 14.09 -31.79
CA ALA A 369 0.56 14.15 -31.85
C ALA A 369 1.21 13.40 -30.67
N LYS A 370 0.93 12.11 -30.58
CA LYS A 370 1.54 11.13 -29.68
C LYS A 370 1.85 9.85 -30.48
N GLU A 371 2.52 8.90 -29.86
CA GLU A 371 2.70 7.59 -30.47
C GLU A 371 1.36 6.89 -30.69
N HIS A 372 1.25 6.31 -31.87
CA HIS A 372 0.13 5.48 -32.32
C HIS A 372 0.66 4.20 -32.94
N THR A 373 0.09 3.07 -32.56
CA THR A 373 0.42 1.77 -33.16
C THR A 373 -0.54 1.50 -34.30
N LEU A 374 -0.02 1.39 -35.51
CA LEU A 374 -0.77 1.01 -36.70
C LEU A 374 -0.47 -0.45 -36.99
N ARG A 375 -1.52 -1.28 -37.08
CA ARG A 375 -1.39 -2.66 -37.52
C ARG A 375 -2.27 -2.91 -38.73
N LEU A 376 -1.65 -3.44 -39.78
CA LEU A 376 -2.28 -3.86 -41.03
C LEU A 376 -2.28 -5.38 -41.09
N SER A 377 -3.43 -5.96 -41.42
CA SER A 377 -3.60 -7.40 -41.55
C SER A 377 -4.38 -7.73 -42.81
N LEU A 378 -3.89 -8.69 -43.58
CA LEU A 378 -4.54 -9.20 -44.78
C LEU A 378 -4.35 -10.72 -44.82
N GLU A 379 -5.38 -11.46 -45.18
CA GLU A 379 -5.32 -12.92 -45.28
C GLU A 379 -4.26 -13.37 -46.30
N GLY A 380 -3.40 -14.32 -45.93
CA GLY A 380 -2.26 -14.78 -46.74
C GLY A 380 -1.00 -13.91 -46.66
N TYR A 381 -1.03 -12.83 -45.88
CA TYR A 381 0.08 -11.91 -45.67
C TYR A 381 0.47 -11.84 -44.20
N ALA A 382 1.77 -11.67 -43.95
CA ALA A 382 2.26 -11.43 -42.61
C ALA A 382 1.73 -10.06 -42.10
N PRO A 383 1.25 -9.97 -40.85
CA PRO A 383 0.77 -8.71 -40.30
C PRO A 383 1.93 -7.71 -40.21
N TYR A 384 1.66 -6.47 -40.61
CA TYR A 384 2.60 -5.36 -40.48
C TYR A 384 2.20 -4.49 -39.30
N GLU A 385 3.17 -4.14 -38.46
CA GLU A 385 2.96 -3.25 -37.31
C GLU A 385 4.03 -2.15 -37.32
N ALA A 386 3.58 -0.91 -37.13
CA ALA A 386 4.46 0.25 -37.03
C ALA A 386 3.96 1.23 -35.97
N VAL A 387 4.91 1.80 -35.23
CA VAL A 387 4.65 2.91 -34.32
C VAL A 387 4.93 4.21 -35.07
N VAL A 388 3.94 5.09 -35.13
CA VAL A 388 4.05 6.41 -35.77
C VAL A 388 3.78 7.51 -34.75
N THR A 389 4.52 8.61 -34.84
CA THR A 389 4.24 9.82 -34.08
C THR A 389 3.87 10.94 -35.05
N PRO A 390 2.57 11.29 -35.18
CA PRO A 390 2.10 12.34 -36.07
C PRO A 390 2.70 13.70 -35.71
N ARG A 391 3.22 14.42 -36.69
CA ARG A 391 3.79 15.76 -36.51
C ARG A 391 2.78 16.85 -36.92
N PRO A 392 2.39 17.77 -36.01
CA PRO A 392 1.50 18.88 -36.35
C PRO A 392 2.10 19.76 -37.44
N GLY A 393 1.29 20.16 -38.43
CA GLY A 393 1.72 21.01 -39.54
C GLY A 393 2.57 20.32 -40.62
N LEU A 394 2.98 19.05 -40.44
CA LEU A 394 3.73 18.27 -41.43
C LEU A 394 2.99 16.98 -41.77
N ALA A 395 2.54 16.86 -43.03
CA ALA A 395 1.94 15.62 -43.50
C ALA A 395 3.04 14.55 -43.70
N GLN A 396 2.91 13.42 -43.02
CA GLN A 396 3.81 12.26 -43.16
C GLN A 396 3.20 11.24 -44.11
N GLN A 397 4.04 10.56 -44.90
CA GLN A 397 3.61 9.47 -45.78
C GLN A 397 4.14 8.14 -45.25
N LEU A 398 3.26 7.14 -45.14
CA LEU A 398 3.57 5.79 -44.73
C LEU A 398 3.12 4.84 -45.85
N ILE A 399 4.09 4.25 -46.55
CA ILE A 399 3.84 3.25 -47.60
C ILE A 399 4.20 1.89 -47.03
N VAL A 400 3.26 0.95 -47.05
CA VAL A 400 3.39 -0.39 -46.50
C VAL A 400 3.17 -1.41 -47.60
N ASN A 401 4.23 -2.13 -47.95
CA ASN A 401 4.16 -3.29 -48.82
C ASN A 401 4.08 -4.54 -47.93
N LEU A 402 2.89 -5.12 -47.80
CA LEU A 402 2.68 -6.35 -47.05
C LEU A 402 3.38 -7.49 -47.78
N LYS A 403 4.18 -8.24 -47.02
CA LYS A 403 4.84 -9.46 -47.50
C LYS A 403 3.92 -10.65 -47.28
N THR A 404 3.93 -11.59 -48.20
CA THR A 404 3.33 -12.92 -47.97
C THR A 404 3.99 -13.58 -46.76
N GLU A 405 3.32 -14.55 -46.14
CA GLU A 405 3.90 -15.27 -45.00
C GLU A 405 5.25 -15.92 -45.34
N ALA A 406 5.37 -16.50 -46.55
CA ALA A 406 6.61 -17.09 -47.04
C ALA A 406 7.73 -16.06 -47.25
N GLU A 407 7.43 -14.88 -47.81
CA GLU A 407 8.41 -13.79 -47.97
C GLU A 407 8.84 -13.19 -46.63
N ALA A 408 7.93 -13.11 -45.66
CA ALA A 408 8.25 -12.65 -44.32
C ALA A 408 9.14 -13.68 -43.59
N GLU A 409 8.90 -14.98 -43.79
CA GLU A 409 9.74 -16.04 -43.26
C GLU A 409 11.13 -16.06 -43.90
N ALA A 410 11.22 -15.95 -45.23
CA ALA A 410 12.48 -15.82 -45.93
C ALA A 410 13.27 -14.58 -45.50
N ALA A 411 12.59 -13.47 -45.20
CA ALA A 411 13.23 -12.25 -44.70
C ALA A 411 13.73 -12.38 -43.25
N ARG A 412 13.26 -13.36 -42.46
CA ARG A 412 13.79 -13.68 -41.13
C ARG A 412 15.07 -14.51 -41.20
N ILE A 413 15.28 -15.24 -42.29
CA ILE A 413 16.51 -16.03 -42.49
C ILE A 413 17.65 -15.06 -42.84
N PRO A 414 18.77 -15.06 -42.09
CA PRO A 414 19.92 -14.24 -42.42
C PRO A 414 20.39 -14.49 -43.86
N GLN A 415 20.60 -13.43 -44.65
CA GLN A 415 21.14 -13.58 -46.01
C GLN A 415 22.61 -14.01 -46.01
N GLN A 416 23.28 -13.84 -44.87
CA GLN A 416 24.66 -14.21 -44.63
C GLN A 416 24.82 -14.62 -43.17
N ILE A 417 25.64 -15.64 -42.94
CA ILE A 417 26.15 -16.01 -41.63
C ILE A 417 27.68 -15.95 -41.63
N THR A 418 28.28 -15.86 -40.45
CA THR A 418 29.74 -15.87 -40.29
C THR A 418 30.11 -16.96 -39.31
N SER A 419 31.06 -17.83 -39.67
CA SER A 419 31.55 -18.87 -38.78
C SER A 419 32.43 -18.30 -37.67
N VAL A 420 32.73 -19.11 -36.65
CA VAL A 420 33.70 -18.76 -35.58
C VAL A 420 35.11 -18.47 -36.09
N LEU A 421 35.44 -18.90 -37.31
CA LEU A 421 36.71 -18.61 -37.98
C LEU A 421 36.64 -17.36 -38.86
N GLY A 422 35.53 -16.61 -38.86
CA GLY A 422 35.34 -15.44 -39.70
C GLY A 422 34.98 -15.75 -41.14
N GLN A 423 34.60 -16.99 -41.47
CA GLN A 423 34.19 -17.35 -42.82
C GLN A 423 32.76 -16.88 -43.07
N GLU A 424 32.55 -16.09 -44.11
CA GLU A 424 31.21 -15.70 -44.53
C GLU A 424 30.56 -16.83 -45.36
N LEU A 425 29.29 -17.12 -45.11
CA LEU A 425 28.48 -18.01 -45.93
C LEU A 425 27.21 -17.31 -46.40
N ARG A 426 26.84 -17.49 -47.67
CA ARG A 426 25.68 -16.86 -48.32
C ARG A 426 24.49 -17.81 -48.39
N LEU A 427 23.31 -17.27 -48.11
CA LEU A 427 22.05 -17.99 -48.24
C LEU A 427 21.74 -18.30 -49.70
N VAL A 428 21.44 -19.56 -49.98
CA VAL A 428 20.92 -20.04 -51.26
C VAL A 428 19.54 -20.63 -51.01
N LEU A 429 18.54 -20.02 -51.64
CA LEU A 429 17.15 -20.46 -51.56
C LEU A 429 16.89 -21.66 -52.49
N PRO A 430 15.85 -22.48 -52.19
CA PRO A 430 15.41 -23.57 -53.05
C PRO A 430 15.22 -23.13 -54.51
N GLY A 431 15.53 -24.03 -55.44
CA GLY A 431 15.46 -23.73 -56.87
C GLY A 431 15.81 -24.93 -57.73
N SER A 432 15.71 -24.75 -59.05
CA SER A 432 15.98 -25.80 -60.03
C SER A 432 17.11 -25.40 -60.98
N LEU A 433 17.93 -26.37 -61.36
CA LEU A 433 19.07 -26.20 -62.26
C LEU A 433 19.11 -27.33 -63.28
N LYS A 434 19.40 -26.98 -64.52
CA LYS A 434 19.85 -27.92 -65.53
C LYS A 434 21.37 -28.03 -65.45
N MET A 435 21.88 -29.10 -64.83
CA MET A 435 23.31 -29.32 -64.56
C MET A 435 23.94 -30.25 -65.60
N GLY A 436 25.24 -30.09 -65.88
CA GLY A 436 25.95 -30.86 -66.91
C GLY A 436 25.95 -30.16 -68.28
N ALA A 437 26.56 -30.80 -69.28
CA ALA A 437 26.77 -30.23 -70.60
C ALA A 437 25.84 -30.85 -71.65
N GLY A 438 25.32 -30.00 -72.53
CA GLY A 438 24.46 -30.42 -73.64
C GLY A 438 25.20 -31.36 -74.60
N ARG A 439 24.48 -32.26 -75.27
CA ARG A 439 25.08 -33.33 -76.11
C ARG A 439 26.07 -32.83 -77.18
N ARG A 440 25.87 -31.61 -77.69
CA ARG A 440 26.68 -31.00 -78.75
C ARG A 440 27.63 -29.90 -78.24
N GLU A 441 27.75 -29.73 -76.93
CA GLU A 441 28.63 -28.71 -76.36
C GLU A 441 30.11 -29.04 -76.62
N PRO A 442 30.89 -28.14 -77.24
CA PRO A 442 32.31 -28.37 -77.44
C PRO A 442 33.06 -28.57 -76.13
N GLY A 443 34.02 -29.49 -76.11
CA GLY A 443 34.84 -29.79 -74.93
C GLY A 443 34.19 -30.72 -73.89
N ARG A 444 32.90 -31.07 -74.07
CA ARG A 444 32.15 -31.97 -73.18
C ARG A 444 32.81 -33.33 -73.01
N ARG A 445 32.92 -33.78 -71.76
CA ARG A 445 33.35 -35.15 -71.40
C ARG A 445 32.17 -36.11 -71.23
N ALA A 446 32.45 -37.41 -71.22
CA ALA A 446 31.42 -38.45 -71.14
C ALA A 446 30.63 -38.43 -69.81
N ASN A 447 31.26 -37.95 -68.74
CA ASN A 447 30.74 -37.84 -67.37
C ASN A 447 29.96 -36.53 -67.10
N GLU A 448 29.81 -35.65 -68.09
CA GLU A 448 29.13 -34.35 -67.96
C GLU A 448 27.76 -34.38 -68.65
N ILE A 449 26.94 -35.39 -68.35
CA ILE A 449 25.61 -35.51 -68.94
C ILE A 449 24.68 -34.47 -68.34
N GLU A 450 23.99 -33.73 -69.21
CA GLU A 450 22.94 -32.80 -68.82
C GLU A 450 21.76 -33.52 -68.14
N LYS A 451 21.33 -33.01 -66.99
CA LYS A 451 20.22 -33.53 -66.18
C LYS A 451 19.57 -32.40 -65.38
N ASP A 452 18.30 -32.58 -65.03
CA ASP A 452 17.55 -31.63 -64.21
C ASP A 452 17.72 -31.98 -62.72
N ALA A 453 18.05 -30.99 -61.90
CA ALA A 453 18.18 -31.12 -60.45
C ALA A 453 17.32 -30.07 -59.75
N VAL A 454 16.60 -30.49 -58.71
CA VAL A 454 15.74 -29.64 -57.89
C VAL A 454 16.31 -29.63 -56.47
N LEU A 455 16.63 -28.43 -55.97
CA LEU A 455 17.00 -28.20 -54.58
C LEU A 455 15.75 -27.70 -53.84
N THR A 456 15.28 -28.46 -52.86
CA THR A 456 14.07 -28.12 -52.09
C THR A 456 14.39 -27.54 -50.72
N ARG A 457 15.67 -27.54 -50.33
CA ARG A 457 16.14 -27.07 -49.02
C ARG A 457 17.03 -25.85 -49.21
N ALA A 458 16.85 -24.86 -48.35
CA ALA A 458 17.76 -23.72 -48.30
C ALA A 458 19.07 -24.13 -47.61
N PHE A 459 20.20 -23.59 -48.07
CA PHE A 459 21.51 -23.85 -47.49
C PHE A 459 22.37 -22.59 -47.55
N TYR A 460 23.35 -22.51 -46.67
CA TYR A 460 24.45 -21.56 -46.72
C TYR A 460 25.64 -22.20 -47.42
N ILE A 461 26.37 -21.43 -48.22
CA ILE A 461 27.63 -21.86 -48.85
C ILE A 461 28.70 -20.79 -48.65
N GLY A 462 29.93 -21.22 -48.38
CA GLY A 462 31.08 -20.36 -48.14
C GLY A 462 31.32 -19.41 -49.32
N VAL A 463 31.50 -18.13 -49.00
CA VAL A 463 31.82 -17.06 -49.94
C VAL A 463 33.12 -17.35 -50.69
N THR A 464 34.10 -17.94 -50.01
CA THR A 464 35.39 -18.35 -50.55
C THR A 464 35.69 -19.83 -50.29
N GLU A 465 36.77 -20.34 -50.85
CA GLU A 465 37.41 -21.56 -50.35
C GLU A 465 37.95 -21.35 -48.93
N VAL A 466 38.17 -22.45 -48.21
CA VAL A 466 38.82 -22.46 -46.89
C VAL A 466 40.29 -22.08 -47.06
N THR A 467 40.76 -21.09 -46.29
CA THR A 467 42.16 -20.62 -46.39
C THR A 467 43.11 -21.43 -45.51
N ASN A 468 44.42 -21.31 -45.76
CA ASN A 468 45.44 -21.92 -44.90
C ASN A 468 45.32 -21.43 -43.44
N ASP A 469 45.08 -20.13 -43.21
CA ASP A 469 44.93 -19.58 -41.85
C ASP A 469 43.74 -20.18 -41.10
N GLN A 470 42.65 -20.46 -41.81
CA GLN A 470 41.45 -21.10 -41.26
C GLN A 470 41.71 -22.57 -40.97
N PHE A 471 42.30 -23.29 -41.93
CA PHE A 471 42.59 -24.72 -41.79
C PHE A 471 43.63 -25.01 -40.70
N ALA A 472 44.61 -24.13 -40.52
CA ALA A 472 45.62 -24.24 -39.46
C ALA A 472 45.02 -24.18 -38.04
N LYS A 473 43.79 -23.68 -37.87
CA LYS A 473 43.07 -23.76 -36.57
C LYS A 473 42.60 -25.17 -36.24
N PHE A 474 42.32 -25.97 -37.27
CA PHE A 474 41.95 -27.37 -37.15
C PHE A 474 43.18 -28.28 -37.10
N ASP A 475 44.12 -28.11 -38.03
CA ASP A 475 45.36 -28.89 -38.11
C ASP A 475 46.58 -27.97 -38.26
N PRO A 476 47.21 -27.55 -37.14
CA PRO A 476 48.36 -26.66 -37.16
C PRO A 476 49.60 -27.24 -37.83
N ASN A 477 49.65 -28.55 -38.08
CA ASN A 477 50.79 -29.22 -38.71
C ASN A 477 50.62 -29.40 -40.23
N HIS A 478 49.45 -29.05 -40.77
CA HIS A 478 49.21 -29.11 -42.21
C HIS A 478 50.03 -28.05 -42.95
N ASP A 479 50.70 -28.45 -44.01
CA ASP A 479 51.43 -27.56 -44.91
C ASP A 479 50.99 -27.82 -46.36
N SER A 480 50.35 -26.81 -46.98
CA SER A 480 50.01 -26.84 -48.40
C SER A 480 51.26 -26.88 -49.30
N GLY A 481 52.45 -26.54 -48.77
CA GLY A 481 53.73 -26.67 -49.45
C GLY A 481 53.99 -25.61 -50.51
N ALA A 482 54.78 -25.97 -51.53
CA ALA A 482 55.12 -25.10 -52.64
C ALA A 482 55.22 -25.90 -53.95
N ILE A 483 54.94 -25.23 -55.07
CA ILE A 483 55.10 -25.79 -56.41
C ILE A 483 55.94 -24.84 -57.26
N GLY A 484 57.09 -25.32 -57.74
CA GLY A 484 58.06 -24.48 -58.45
C GLY A 484 58.55 -23.31 -57.59
N ARG A 485 58.08 -22.09 -57.88
CA ARG A 485 58.38 -20.87 -57.09
C ARG A 485 57.14 -20.27 -56.43
N SER A 486 56.01 -20.95 -56.52
CA SER A 486 54.73 -20.50 -55.99
C SER A 486 54.52 -21.15 -54.62
N LEU A 487 54.45 -20.33 -53.57
CA LEU A 487 54.15 -20.79 -52.22
C LEU A 487 52.64 -21.03 -52.11
N LEU A 488 52.26 -22.25 -51.75
CA LEU A 488 50.86 -22.66 -51.60
C LEU A 488 50.35 -22.40 -50.17
N SER A 489 51.24 -22.46 -49.17
CA SER A 489 50.91 -22.34 -47.74
C SER A 489 50.82 -20.91 -47.19
N GLN A 490 50.68 -19.88 -48.03
CA GLN A 490 50.39 -18.54 -47.52
C GLN A 490 48.99 -18.47 -46.90
N GLY A 491 48.87 -17.76 -45.77
CA GLY A 491 47.67 -17.75 -44.92
C GLY A 491 46.35 -17.46 -45.63
N GLU A 492 46.32 -16.42 -46.47
CA GLU A 492 45.12 -15.98 -47.21
C GLU A 492 44.79 -16.83 -48.45
N ARG A 493 45.70 -17.72 -48.87
CA ARG A 493 45.46 -18.60 -50.02
C ARG A 493 44.60 -19.79 -49.61
N PRO A 494 43.84 -20.39 -50.55
CA PRO A 494 43.12 -21.62 -50.27
C PRO A 494 44.05 -22.72 -49.79
N VAL A 495 43.60 -23.50 -48.81
CA VAL A 495 44.31 -24.69 -48.36
C VAL A 495 44.23 -25.77 -49.45
N VAL A 496 45.37 -26.38 -49.77
CA VAL A 496 45.52 -27.45 -50.77
C VAL A 496 46.38 -28.58 -50.21
N ASN A 497 46.65 -29.63 -51.01
CA ASN A 497 47.38 -30.82 -50.55
C ASN A 497 46.74 -31.51 -49.34
N LEU A 498 45.41 -31.45 -49.24
CA LEU A 498 44.63 -32.20 -48.26
C LEU A 498 43.72 -33.24 -48.94
N SER A 499 43.42 -34.31 -48.21
CA SER A 499 42.45 -35.33 -48.63
C SER A 499 41.01 -34.88 -48.38
N TRP A 500 40.07 -35.57 -49.04
CA TRP A 500 38.65 -35.39 -48.77
C TRP A 500 38.27 -35.69 -47.31
N ASP A 501 38.89 -36.71 -46.68
CA ASP A 501 38.70 -37.04 -45.27
C ASP A 501 39.10 -35.88 -44.34
N GLN A 502 40.24 -35.21 -44.63
CA GLN A 502 40.66 -34.03 -43.89
C GLN A 502 39.67 -32.87 -44.04
N ALA A 503 39.13 -32.64 -45.24
CA ALA A 503 38.13 -31.60 -45.49
C ALA A 503 36.82 -31.85 -44.71
N VAL A 504 36.35 -33.10 -44.69
CA VAL A 504 35.17 -33.50 -43.91
C VAL A 504 35.40 -33.41 -42.40
N ARG A 505 36.58 -33.80 -41.92
CA ARG A 505 36.95 -33.65 -40.51
C ARG A 505 37.00 -32.19 -40.08
N PHE A 506 37.52 -31.30 -40.93
CA PHE A 506 37.45 -29.86 -40.70
C PHE A 506 36.01 -29.38 -40.56
N CYS A 507 35.10 -29.83 -41.44
CA CYS A 507 33.69 -29.47 -41.39
C CYS A 507 33.02 -29.93 -40.07
N ASN A 508 33.25 -31.17 -39.64
CA ASN A 508 32.73 -31.67 -38.36
C ASN A 508 33.33 -30.91 -37.17
N TRP A 509 34.64 -30.68 -37.15
CA TRP A 509 35.30 -29.90 -36.10
C TRP A 509 34.76 -28.46 -36.01
N LEU A 510 34.51 -27.81 -37.15
CA LEU A 510 33.90 -26.48 -37.18
C LEU A 510 32.47 -26.51 -36.66
N SER A 511 31.72 -27.57 -36.95
CA SER A 511 30.36 -27.78 -36.41
C SER A 511 30.37 -27.89 -34.89
N GLU A 512 31.29 -28.69 -34.34
CA GLU A 512 31.42 -28.90 -32.90
C GLU A 512 31.81 -27.62 -32.16
N ASN A 513 32.71 -26.80 -32.74
CA ASN A 513 33.08 -25.49 -32.17
C ASN A 513 31.94 -24.47 -32.17
N GLU A 514 30.90 -24.69 -32.97
CA GLU A 514 29.67 -23.88 -33.00
C GLU A 514 28.48 -24.55 -32.33
N GLU A 515 28.71 -25.64 -31.58
CA GLU A 515 27.67 -26.42 -30.89
C GLU A 515 26.59 -26.95 -31.84
N LEU A 516 26.96 -27.22 -33.10
CA LEU A 516 26.10 -27.81 -34.11
C LEU A 516 26.27 -29.32 -34.12
N SER A 517 25.19 -30.02 -34.46
CA SER A 517 25.28 -31.46 -34.74
C SER A 517 26.15 -31.68 -35.98
N PRO A 518 27.21 -32.50 -35.91
CA PRO A 518 28.08 -32.80 -37.05
C PRO A 518 27.29 -33.26 -38.29
N ALA A 519 27.75 -32.89 -39.48
CA ALA A 519 27.08 -33.27 -40.71
C ALA A 519 27.45 -34.69 -41.17
N TYR A 520 28.63 -35.18 -40.77
CA TYR A 520 29.12 -36.50 -41.14
C TYR A 520 29.23 -37.43 -39.94
N GLU A 521 28.91 -38.69 -40.16
CA GLU A 521 29.10 -39.80 -39.23
C GLU A 521 29.86 -40.94 -39.91
N ARG A 522 30.43 -41.86 -39.12
CA ARG A 522 31.10 -43.05 -39.66
C ARG A 522 30.08 -44.18 -39.81
N ASN A 523 29.99 -44.77 -41.01
CA ASN A 523 29.20 -45.96 -41.25
C ASN A 523 29.86 -47.22 -40.64
N ARG A 524 29.24 -48.39 -40.80
CA ARG A 524 29.75 -49.68 -40.26
C ARG A 524 31.13 -50.06 -40.80
N ASP A 525 31.44 -49.64 -42.02
CA ASP A 525 32.72 -49.89 -42.69
C ASP A 525 33.77 -48.82 -42.37
N GLY A 526 33.44 -47.88 -41.49
CA GLY A 526 34.33 -46.80 -41.07
C GLY A 526 34.49 -45.70 -42.11
N GLN A 527 33.61 -45.57 -43.10
CA GLN A 527 33.60 -44.48 -44.08
C GLN A 527 32.75 -43.31 -43.59
N TRP A 528 33.11 -42.07 -43.94
CA TRP A 528 32.27 -40.92 -43.66
C TRP A 528 31.05 -40.89 -44.58
N VAL A 529 29.88 -40.70 -44.00
CA VAL A 529 28.60 -40.51 -44.70
C VAL A 529 27.86 -39.33 -44.07
N LEU A 530 26.97 -38.67 -44.82
CA LEU A 530 26.12 -37.64 -44.23
C LEU A 530 25.15 -38.29 -43.23
N ALA A 531 24.98 -37.65 -42.08
CA ALA A 531 24.00 -38.05 -41.08
C ALA A 531 22.58 -38.09 -41.68
N SER A 532 21.77 -39.03 -41.21
CA SER A 532 20.36 -39.19 -41.60
C SER A 532 19.47 -39.24 -40.36
N PRO A 533 18.57 -38.27 -40.15
CA PRO A 533 18.30 -37.11 -41.00
C PRO A 533 19.47 -36.13 -41.06
N ALA A 534 19.56 -35.36 -42.15
CA ALA A 534 20.65 -34.40 -42.32
C ALA A 534 20.55 -33.24 -41.32
N THR A 535 21.68 -32.92 -40.71
CA THR A 535 21.84 -31.89 -39.68
C THR A 535 22.12 -30.51 -40.27
N THR A 536 22.29 -29.54 -39.40
CA THR A 536 22.64 -28.14 -39.72
C THR A 536 24.13 -27.85 -39.60
N GLY A 537 24.95 -28.89 -39.35
CA GLY A 537 26.41 -28.78 -39.29
C GLY A 537 27.03 -28.44 -40.64
N TYR A 538 28.28 -27.97 -40.59
CA TYR A 538 29.09 -27.72 -41.77
C TYR A 538 29.43 -29.02 -42.49
N ARG A 539 29.48 -28.93 -43.81
CA ARG A 539 29.79 -30.01 -44.73
C ARG A 539 30.39 -29.50 -46.03
N LEU A 540 30.81 -30.41 -46.89
CA LEU A 540 31.06 -30.06 -48.29
C LEU A 540 29.71 -29.87 -49.02
N PRO A 541 29.64 -28.95 -50.01
CA PRO A 541 28.47 -28.84 -50.86
C PRO A 541 28.27 -30.13 -51.66
N THR A 542 27.03 -30.44 -52.04
CA THR A 542 26.80 -31.46 -53.07
C THR A 542 27.15 -30.92 -54.45
N GLU A 543 27.34 -31.80 -55.43
CA GLU A 543 27.66 -31.39 -56.80
C GLU A 543 26.56 -30.47 -57.37
N ALA A 544 25.30 -30.76 -57.05
CA ALA A 544 24.18 -29.95 -57.49
C ALA A 544 24.11 -28.60 -56.77
N GLU A 545 24.38 -28.55 -55.46
CA GLU A 545 24.44 -27.30 -54.70
C GLU A 545 25.57 -26.39 -55.20
N TRP A 546 26.76 -26.98 -55.45
CA TRP A 546 27.89 -26.26 -56.02
C TRP A 546 27.57 -25.71 -57.40
N ALA A 547 27.03 -26.54 -58.29
CA ALA A 547 26.69 -26.12 -59.66
C ALA A 547 25.57 -25.08 -59.69
N PHE A 548 24.59 -25.18 -58.78
CA PHE A 548 23.51 -24.20 -58.63
C PHE A 548 24.05 -22.86 -58.17
N SER A 549 24.94 -22.88 -57.17
CA SER A 549 25.57 -21.69 -56.61
C SER A 549 26.49 -21.02 -57.62
N ALA A 550 27.31 -21.77 -58.36
CA ALA A 550 28.20 -21.28 -59.40
C ALA A 550 27.45 -20.61 -60.56
N ARG A 551 26.31 -21.18 -60.95
CA ARG A 551 25.47 -20.67 -62.05
C ARG A 551 24.23 -19.93 -61.56
N TYR A 552 24.29 -19.34 -60.38
CA TYR A 552 23.16 -18.57 -59.86
C TYR A 552 22.85 -17.38 -60.77
N ALA A 553 21.57 -17.05 -60.89
CA ALA A 553 21.03 -16.08 -61.86
C ALA A 553 21.29 -16.42 -63.34
N GLY A 554 21.71 -17.65 -63.64
CA GLY A 554 21.52 -18.27 -64.96
C GLY A 554 22.51 -17.92 -66.07
N PRO A 555 23.83 -17.81 -65.86
CA PRO A 555 24.75 -17.87 -66.99
C PRO A 555 24.56 -19.20 -67.75
N THR A 556 24.20 -19.07 -69.03
CA THR A 556 24.07 -20.17 -70.01
C THR A 556 25.33 -20.35 -70.85
N SER A 557 26.34 -19.52 -70.62
CA SER A 557 27.64 -19.61 -71.26
C SER A 557 28.37 -20.90 -70.85
N ARG A 558 29.28 -21.36 -71.73
CA ARG A 558 30.13 -22.53 -71.44
C ARG A 558 31.17 -22.22 -70.37
N PHE A 559 31.75 -21.02 -70.41
CA PHE A 559 32.76 -20.57 -69.46
C PHE A 559 32.21 -19.52 -68.48
N PRO A 560 32.87 -19.33 -67.33
CA PRO A 560 32.53 -18.31 -66.36
C PRO A 560 32.45 -16.88 -66.90
N TRP A 561 33.29 -16.53 -67.86
CA TRP A 561 33.37 -15.18 -68.45
C TRP A 561 32.61 -15.04 -69.77
N GLY A 562 31.92 -16.09 -70.25
CA GLY A 562 31.24 -16.10 -71.55
C GLY A 562 31.67 -17.26 -72.45
N ASP A 563 31.52 -17.12 -73.77
CA ASP A 563 31.81 -18.20 -74.73
C ASP A 563 33.08 -17.98 -75.56
N THR A 564 33.76 -16.85 -75.36
CA THR A 564 34.93 -16.43 -76.14
C THR A 564 36.23 -16.80 -75.42
N MET A 565 37.21 -17.29 -76.18
CA MET A 565 38.58 -17.55 -75.72
C MET A 565 39.55 -16.56 -76.37
N PRO A 566 40.65 -16.16 -75.69
CA PRO A 566 40.98 -16.45 -74.28
C PRO A 566 40.03 -15.74 -73.30
N PRO A 567 40.07 -16.07 -71.99
CA PRO A 567 39.35 -15.31 -70.97
C PRO A 567 39.75 -13.83 -70.98
N PRO A 568 38.85 -12.90 -70.59
CA PRO A 568 39.23 -11.52 -70.28
C PRO A 568 40.33 -11.50 -69.23
N ALA A 569 41.35 -10.65 -69.39
CA ALA A 569 42.47 -10.55 -68.45
C ALA A 569 41.98 -10.37 -67.00
N ASN A 570 42.63 -11.05 -66.05
CA ASN A 570 42.28 -11.05 -64.62
C ASN A 570 40.82 -11.48 -64.32
N SER A 571 40.20 -12.35 -65.13
CA SER A 571 38.82 -12.80 -64.87
C SER A 571 38.72 -13.91 -63.82
N ALA A 572 39.74 -14.77 -63.70
CA ALA A 572 39.89 -15.76 -62.64
C ALA A 572 41.31 -16.36 -62.69
N ASN A 573 41.73 -17.07 -61.65
CA ASN A 573 43.07 -17.67 -61.64
C ASN A 573 43.10 -19.02 -62.38
N TYR A 574 43.87 -19.09 -63.47
CA TYR A 574 44.02 -20.25 -64.35
C TYR A 574 45.50 -20.55 -64.60
N ALA A 575 45.79 -21.61 -65.35
CA ALA A 575 47.13 -21.78 -65.90
C ALA A 575 47.42 -20.70 -66.96
N ASP A 576 47.95 -19.57 -66.53
CA ASP A 576 48.30 -18.43 -67.36
C ASP A 576 49.71 -18.53 -67.97
N GLU A 577 50.16 -17.52 -68.72
CA GLU A 577 51.51 -17.53 -69.32
C GLU A 577 52.66 -17.67 -68.29
N THR A 578 52.47 -17.22 -67.05
CA THR A 578 53.47 -17.34 -65.98
C THR A 578 53.57 -18.77 -65.44
N ALA A 579 52.53 -19.58 -65.61
CA ALA A 579 52.50 -21.00 -65.30
C ALA A 579 53.23 -21.87 -66.35
N ALA A 580 53.70 -21.28 -67.45
CA ALA A 580 54.47 -22.00 -68.48
C ALA A 580 55.67 -22.74 -67.86
N GLY A 581 55.80 -24.03 -68.19
CA GLY A 581 56.84 -24.90 -67.65
C GLY A 581 56.59 -25.44 -66.24
N MET A 582 55.56 -24.96 -65.53
CA MET A 582 55.06 -25.56 -64.30
C MET A 582 53.94 -26.56 -64.58
N VAL A 583 53.13 -26.29 -65.61
CA VAL A 583 52.01 -27.13 -66.02
C VAL A 583 52.11 -27.50 -67.50
N PRO A 584 51.52 -28.64 -67.92
CA PRO A 584 51.64 -29.11 -69.29
C PRO A 584 50.86 -28.26 -70.31
N TYR A 585 49.83 -27.51 -69.87
CA TYR A 585 49.01 -26.65 -70.73
C TYR A 585 48.71 -25.35 -70.00
N HIS A 586 48.90 -24.23 -70.69
CA HIS A 586 48.53 -22.90 -70.23
C HIS A 586 47.73 -22.16 -71.32
N ILE A 587 47.03 -21.10 -70.94
CA ILE A 587 46.23 -20.29 -71.83
C ILE A 587 47.13 -19.21 -72.46
N VAL A 588 47.37 -19.32 -73.77
CA VAL A 588 48.17 -18.35 -74.52
C VAL A 588 47.42 -17.01 -74.62
N GLY A 589 48.10 -15.90 -74.34
CA GLY A 589 47.51 -14.56 -74.37
C GLY A 589 46.63 -14.23 -73.16
N TYR A 590 46.75 -15.00 -72.07
CA TYR A 590 46.04 -14.76 -70.82
C TYR A 590 47.03 -14.56 -69.65
N THR A 591 46.70 -13.61 -68.77
CA THR A 591 47.37 -13.44 -67.49
C THR A 591 46.39 -13.01 -66.40
N ASP A 592 46.62 -13.51 -65.20
CA ASP A 592 45.87 -13.20 -63.98
C ASP A 592 46.77 -12.63 -62.86
N THR A 593 48.04 -12.38 -63.17
CA THR A 593 49.10 -11.90 -62.25
C THR A 593 49.60 -12.91 -61.21
N PHE A 594 49.06 -14.14 -61.15
CA PHE A 594 49.43 -15.15 -60.16
C PHE A 594 49.98 -16.43 -60.80
N ARG A 595 51.25 -16.76 -60.51
CA ARG A 595 51.88 -18.02 -60.94
C ARG A 595 51.36 -19.28 -60.21
N GLY A 596 50.47 -19.12 -59.25
CA GLY A 596 49.97 -20.18 -58.38
C GLY A 596 48.62 -19.75 -57.80
N PRO A 597 48.14 -20.34 -56.70
CA PRO A 597 46.86 -19.91 -56.13
C PRO A 597 46.95 -18.44 -55.72
N ALA A 598 45.88 -17.68 -55.95
CA ALA A 598 45.73 -16.32 -55.48
C ALA A 598 45.19 -16.37 -54.04
N PRO A 599 45.33 -15.29 -53.25
CA PRO A 599 44.51 -15.12 -52.06
C PRO A 599 43.02 -15.35 -52.39
N ALA A 600 42.29 -15.98 -51.49
CA ALA A 600 40.85 -16.15 -51.66
C ALA A 600 40.15 -14.79 -51.85
N ALA A 601 39.10 -14.75 -52.65
CA ALA A 601 38.37 -13.55 -53.07
C ALA A 601 39.19 -12.50 -53.86
N SER A 602 40.22 -12.93 -54.62
CA SER A 602 41.00 -12.02 -55.48
C SER A 602 40.28 -11.60 -56.77
N PHE A 603 39.27 -12.37 -57.20
CA PHE A 603 38.53 -12.15 -58.45
C PHE A 603 37.08 -11.78 -58.17
N ASP A 604 36.38 -11.28 -59.20
CA ASP A 604 34.99 -10.83 -59.06
C ASP A 604 34.06 -11.93 -58.56
N ALA A 605 33.14 -11.55 -57.68
CA ALA A 605 32.11 -12.44 -57.19
C ALA A 605 31.01 -12.66 -58.24
N ASN A 606 30.37 -13.83 -58.19
CA ASN A 606 29.14 -14.05 -58.94
C ASN A 606 27.95 -13.27 -58.31
N PRO A 607 26.74 -13.30 -58.88
CA PRO A 607 25.58 -12.57 -58.34
C PRO A 607 25.13 -12.98 -56.91
N LEU A 608 25.59 -14.11 -56.37
CA LEU A 608 25.40 -14.48 -54.95
C LEU A 608 26.46 -13.88 -54.03
N GLY A 609 27.48 -13.24 -54.57
CA GLY A 609 28.66 -12.80 -53.82
C GLY A 609 29.65 -13.92 -53.56
N LEU A 610 29.65 -15.01 -54.33
CA LEU A 610 30.63 -16.10 -54.19
C LEU A 610 31.82 -15.88 -55.12
N HIS A 611 33.03 -16.06 -54.59
CA HIS A 611 34.28 -15.89 -55.32
C HIS A 611 34.89 -17.23 -55.74
N ASP A 612 35.77 -17.16 -56.74
CA ASP A 612 36.72 -18.21 -57.13
C ASP A 612 36.14 -19.54 -57.61
N LEU A 613 34.81 -19.71 -57.69
CA LEU A 613 34.15 -20.93 -58.23
C LEU A 613 34.59 -21.31 -59.66
N ALA A 614 35.18 -20.36 -60.36
CA ALA A 614 35.61 -20.46 -61.73
C ALA A 614 37.09 -20.84 -61.88
N GLY A 615 37.92 -20.81 -60.84
CA GLY A 615 39.38 -20.93 -60.94
C GLY A 615 40.04 -21.00 -59.56
N ASN A 616 41.26 -20.50 -59.42
CA ASN A 616 42.04 -20.56 -58.19
C ASN A 616 42.36 -22.01 -57.77
N VAL A 617 41.54 -22.67 -56.97
CA VAL A 617 41.70 -24.10 -56.67
C VAL A 617 40.44 -24.86 -57.03
N ALA A 618 40.60 -26.08 -57.53
CA ALA A 618 39.46 -26.96 -57.69
C ALA A 618 39.00 -27.43 -56.31
N GLU A 619 37.73 -27.80 -56.17
CA GLU A 619 37.10 -27.98 -54.87
C GLU A 619 36.61 -29.42 -54.68
N TRP A 620 36.96 -30.02 -53.54
CA TRP A 620 36.35 -31.26 -53.07
C TRP A 620 34.84 -31.08 -52.86
N ILE A 621 34.08 -32.02 -53.40
CA ILE A 621 32.61 -32.09 -53.28
C ILE A 621 32.22 -33.30 -52.45
N HIS A 622 31.07 -33.22 -51.78
CA HIS A 622 30.54 -34.33 -51.00
C HIS A 622 30.42 -35.64 -51.82
N ASP A 623 29.82 -35.56 -53.00
CA ASP A 623 29.41 -36.68 -53.83
C ASP A 623 30.58 -37.64 -54.17
N TYR A 624 30.30 -38.94 -54.11
CA TYR A 624 31.13 -39.93 -54.79
C TYR A 624 31.05 -39.74 -56.31
N TYR A 625 32.18 -39.96 -56.98
CA TYR A 625 32.25 -39.90 -58.43
C TYR A 625 31.65 -41.18 -59.05
N SER A 626 30.71 -40.98 -59.97
CA SER A 626 30.20 -42.04 -60.86
C SER A 626 30.13 -41.52 -62.30
N ALA A 627 30.40 -42.41 -63.26
CA ALA A 627 30.23 -42.17 -64.69
C ALA A 627 28.83 -42.57 -65.21
N ASP A 628 27.92 -42.96 -64.31
CA ASP A 628 26.58 -43.43 -64.65
C ASP A 628 25.74 -42.36 -65.32
N ARG A 629 24.96 -42.79 -66.30
CA ARG A 629 24.19 -41.92 -67.18
C ARG A 629 22.76 -41.71 -66.70
N VAL A 630 22.62 -41.07 -65.54
CA VAL A 630 21.30 -40.72 -65.00
C VAL A 630 20.72 -39.54 -65.78
N ARG A 631 19.51 -39.71 -66.32
CA ARG A 631 18.78 -38.68 -67.09
C ARG A 631 17.46 -38.24 -66.46
N GLU A 632 17.01 -38.95 -65.43
CA GLU A 632 15.81 -38.59 -64.69
C GLU A 632 16.04 -37.33 -63.86
N PRO A 633 15.00 -36.49 -63.63
CA PRO A 633 15.09 -35.38 -62.70
C PRO A 633 15.44 -35.86 -61.29
N LEU A 634 16.38 -35.19 -60.63
CA LEU A 634 16.85 -35.53 -59.30
C LEU A 634 16.42 -34.48 -58.27
N THR A 635 15.96 -34.91 -57.11
CA THR A 635 15.61 -34.02 -55.98
C THR A 635 16.66 -34.13 -54.89
N ASN A 636 17.30 -33.00 -54.54
CA ASN A 636 18.43 -32.90 -53.60
C ASN A 636 19.50 -34.01 -53.80
N PRO A 637 20.05 -34.20 -55.01
CA PRO A 637 21.02 -35.27 -55.26
C PRO A 637 22.29 -35.10 -54.40
N ARG A 638 22.79 -36.23 -53.89
CA ARG A 638 24.00 -36.34 -53.05
C ARG A 638 25.06 -37.29 -53.63
N GLY A 639 24.88 -37.70 -54.88
CA GLY A 639 25.70 -38.70 -55.54
C GLY A 639 25.34 -40.14 -55.13
N PRO A 640 26.11 -41.13 -55.59
CA PRO A 640 25.97 -42.54 -55.19
C PRO A 640 26.26 -42.75 -53.69
N GLU A 641 25.69 -43.81 -53.10
CA GLU A 641 25.92 -44.13 -51.68
C GLU A 641 27.35 -44.63 -51.37
N ALA A 642 28.05 -45.14 -52.37
CA ALA A 642 29.42 -45.64 -52.26
C ALA A 642 30.23 -45.35 -53.53
N GLY A 643 31.55 -45.23 -53.38
CA GLY A 643 32.48 -45.05 -54.49
C GLY A 643 33.94 -45.10 -54.05
N GLU A 644 34.85 -45.12 -55.02
CA GLU A 644 36.30 -45.12 -54.79
C GLU A 644 36.88 -43.70 -54.77
N PHE A 645 36.29 -42.80 -55.55
CA PHE A 645 36.76 -41.43 -55.73
C PHE A 645 35.65 -40.44 -55.38
N HIS A 646 36.01 -39.24 -54.91
CA HIS A 646 35.10 -38.12 -54.74
C HIS A 646 35.15 -37.18 -55.93
N VAL A 647 34.06 -36.46 -56.16
CA VAL A 647 33.97 -35.46 -57.22
C VAL A 647 34.83 -34.24 -56.87
N ILE A 648 35.50 -33.70 -57.88
CA ILE A 648 36.20 -32.42 -57.82
C ILE A 648 35.56 -31.48 -58.85
N ARG A 649 35.27 -30.24 -58.44
CA ARG A 649 34.59 -29.23 -59.27
C ARG A 649 35.40 -27.94 -59.36
N GLY A 650 35.06 -27.13 -60.36
CA GLY A 650 35.80 -25.90 -60.66
C GLY A 650 37.09 -26.17 -61.43
N SER A 651 37.69 -25.08 -61.90
CA SER A 651 39.03 -25.09 -62.48
C SER A 651 40.04 -24.67 -61.42
N SER A 652 41.32 -24.68 -61.75
CA SER A 652 42.39 -24.28 -60.82
C SER A 652 43.46 -23.49 -61.56
N PHE A 653 44.41 -22.92 -60.82
CA PHE A 653 45.63 -22.29 -61.35
C PHE A 653 46.50 -23.27 -62.17
N MET A 654 46.20 -24.58 -62.16
CA MET A 654 46.88 -25.59 -62.98
C MET A 654 46.11 -25.99 -64.25
N HIS A 655 44.88 -25.50 -64.43
CA HIS A 655 44.04 -25.83 -65.57
C HIS A 655 44.14 -24.76 -66.67
N GLY A 656 44.49 -25.20 -67.88
CA GLY A 656 44.61 -24.34 -69.07
C GLY A 656 43.96 -24.93 -70.33
N ARG A 657 43.40 -26.15 -70.27
CA ARG A 657 42.74 -26.74 -71.43
C ARG A 657 41.30 -26.29 -71.54
N PHE A 658 40.84 -26.10 -72.78
CA PHE A 658 39.46 -25.73 -73.11
C PHE A 658 38.39 -26.55 -72.34
N SER A 659 38.57 -27.87 -72.19
CA SER A 659 37.57 -28.71 -71.50
C SER A 659 37.46 -28.44 -70.00
N GLU A 660 38.57 -28.05 -69.37
CA GLU A 660 38.75 -27.93 -67.91
C GLU A 660 38.21 -26.61 -67.37
N LEU A 661 38.07 -25.60 -68.25
CA LEU A 661 37.66 -24.24 -67.90
C LEU A 661 36.14 -24.04 -67.88
N ARG A 662 35.36 -25.04 -68.30
CA ARG A 662 33.90 -24.94 -68.43
C ARG A 662 33.22 -25.10 -67.08
N TRP A 663 32.05 -24.46 -66.91
CA TRP A 663 31.21 -24.64 -65.72
C TRP A 663 30.85 -26.10 -65.45
N THR A 664 30.76 -26.92 -66.50
CA THR A 664 30.35 -28.32 -66.40
C THR A 664 31.51 -29.25 -66.13
N TYR A 665 32.75 -28.77 -66.13
CA TYR A 665 33.94 -29.59 -65.96
C TYR A 665 33.93 -30.39 -64.66
N ARG A 666 33.99 -31.72 -64.78
CA ARG A 666 33.92 -32.64 -63.65
C ARG A 666 35.14 -33.53 -63.62
N ASP A 667 35.90 -33.44 -62.54
CA ASP A 667 37.06 -34.26 -62.25
C ASP A 667 36.79 -35.16 -61.03
N TYR A 668 37.75 -36.01 -60.69
CA TYR A 668 37.66 -36.91 -59.53
C TYR A 668 39.03 -37.22 -58.94
N GLY A 669 39.04 -37.62 -57.67
CA GLY A 669 40.26 -38.01 -56.99
C GLY A 669 40.01 -38.69 -55.65
N ALA A 670 41.09 -39.23 -55.08
CA ALA A 670 41.14 -39.76 -53.72
C ALA A 670 42.35 -39.18 -52.96
N GLU A 671 43.46 -38.99 -53.66
CA GLU A 671 44.70 -38.45 -53.09
C GLU A 671 44.72 -36.92 -53.02
N PRO A 672 45.46 -36.35 -52.05
CA PRO A 672 45.74 -34.92 -51.99
C PRO A 672 46.40 -34.39 -53.27
N ARG A 673 46.04 -33.17 -53.68
CA ARG A 673 46.59 -32.49 -54.86
C ARG A 673 46.97 -31.04 -54.56
N PRO A 674 48.00 -30.49 -55.23
CA PRO A 674 48.47 -29.12 -54.98
C PRO A 674 47.51 -28.05 -55.52
N ASP A 675 46.48 -28.44 -56.25
CA ASP A 675 45.48 -27.55 -56.85
C ASP A 675 44.05 -27.84 -56.41
N VAL A 676 43.88 -28.68 -55.38
CA VAL A 676 42.56 -29.08 -54.87
C VAL A 676 42.42 -28.66 -53.41
N GLY A 677 41.48 -27.76 -53.16
CA GLY A 677 41.02 -27.32 -51.84
C GLY A 677 39.55 -27.66 -51.64
N PHE A 678 38.82 -26.85 -50.88
CA PHE A 678 37.39 -27.02 -50.64
C PHE A 678 36.73 -25.77 -50.10
N ARG A 679 35.41 -25.70 -50.19
CA ARG A 679 34.57 -24.74 -49.46
C ARG A 679 33.52 -25.46 -48.62
N ILE A 680 33.01 -24.76 -47.63
CA ILE A 680 32.01 -25.28 -46.69
C ILE A 680 30.59 -24.89 -47.12
N ALA A 681 29.62 -25.70 -46.71
CA ALA A 681 28.19 -25.45 -46.82
C ALA A 681 27.46 -26.00 -45.59
N ARG A 682 26.23 -25.55 -45.32
CA ARG A 682 25.35 -26.11 -44.28
C ARG A 682 23.89 -25.81 -44.56
N TYR A 683 22.95 -26.64 -44.12
CA TYR A 683 21.53 -26.33 -44.26
C TYR A 683 21.10 -25.21 -43.30
N VAL A 684 20.00 -24.52 -43.64
CA VAL A 684 19.49 -23.35 -42.90
C VAL A 684 18.68 -23.72 -41.65
N GLU A 685 17.96 -24.84 -41.71
CA GLU A 685 16.82 -25.19 -40.84
C GLU A 685 17.05 -25.07 -39.34
#